data_AF-Q8VZR2-F1
#
_entry.id   AF-Q8VZR2-F1
#
_cell.length_a   1.000
_cell.length_b   1.000
_cell.length_c   1.000
_cell.angle_alpha   90.00
_cell.angle_beta   90.00
_cell.angle_gamma   90.00
#
_symmetry.space_group_name_H-M   'P 1'
#
loop_
_entity.id
_entity.type
_entity.pdbx_description
1 polymer ?
#
loop_
_entity_poly.entity_id
_entity_poly.type
_entity_poly.pdbx_seq_one_letter_code
_entity_poly.pdbx_strand_id
1 'polypeptide(L)'
;MDMETSWRFLRSVCLLSFILGSFSVYQTLCLVDAQEDAIVTLQVDASNVTRRPIPETLFGIFFEEINHAGAGGLWAELVSNRGFEAGGQIIPSNIWPWSIIGDESSIYVVTDRSSCFERNKIALRMEVLCDSNSCPLGGVGVYNPGYWGMNIEEGKKYKVVLYVRSTGDIDVSVSFTSSNGSVTLASENIIALASDLLNWTKKEMLLEANGTDNGARLQFTTTKKGSIWFDQVSAMPMDTYKGHGFRNDLFQMMVDLKPRFIRFPGGCFVEGDWLGNAFRWKETVRAWEERPGHYGDVWKYWTDDGLGHFEFFQLAEDLGASPIWVFNNGISHNDQVETKNVMPFVQEAIDGIEFARGDSNSTWGSVRAAMGHPEPFELKYVAVGNEDCFKSYYRGNYLEFYNAIKKAYPDIKIISNCDASAKPLDHPADYFDYHIYTLARDLFSKSHDFDNTPRNGPKAFVSEYAVNKADAKNGNLLAALGEAAFLLGLEKNSDIVEMVSYAPLFVNTNDRRWIPDAIVFNSSHLYGTPSYWVQHFFTESSGATLLNSTLKGKTSSVEASAISFQTNGKDYIQIKAVNFGEQSVNLKVAVTGLMAKFYGSKKKVLTSASVMDENSFSNPNMIVPQESLLEMTEQEDLMFVLPPHSFSSFDLLTESENVIKMPISDSYKKTSTM
;
A
#
# COMPACT_ATOMS: atom_id res chain seq x y z
N MET A 1 -14.11 26.65 -68.98
CA MET A 1 -12.93 25.82 -68.69
C MET A 1 -13.43 24.69 -67.81
N ASP A 2 -13.37 23.46 -68.30
CA ASP A 2 -14.21 22.35 -67.86
C ASP A 2 -13.87 21.90 -66.42
N MET A 3 -14.87 21.82 -65.53
CA MET A 3 -14.67 21.50 -64.11
C MET A 3 -13.97 20.15 -63.89
N GLU A 4 -14.15 19.19 -64.80
CA GLU A 4 -13.47 17.89 -64.74
C GLU A 4 -11.94 18.01 -64.85
N THR A 5 -11.43 18.94 -65.66
CA THR A 5 -9.97 19.12 -65.80
C THR A 5 -9.33 19.67 -64.52
N SER A 6 -10.03 20.55 -63.79
CA SER A 6 -9.53 21.09 -62.52
C SER A 6 -9.45 20.00 -61.43
N TRP A 7 -10.43 19.11 -61.38
CA TRP A 7 -10.46 18.03 -60.38
C TRP A 7 -9.38 16.97 -60.61
N ARG A 8 -9.11 16.62 -61.88
CA ARG A 8 -8.02 15.71 -62.23
C ARG A 8 -6.65 16.31 -61.89
N PHE A 9 -6.48 17.62 -62.09
CA PHE A 9 -5.25 18.31 -61.71
C PHE A 9 -5.03 18.31 -60.19
N LEU A 10 -6.06 18.61 -59.40
CA LEU A 10 -5.97 18.58 -57.93
C LEU A 10 -5.62 17.18 -57.40
N ARG A 11 -6.23 16.11 -57.93
CA ARG A 11 -5.91 14.73 -57.51
C ARG A 11 -4.46 14.36 -57.81
N SER A 12 -3.94 14.74 -58.99
CA SER A 12 -2.54 14.48 -59.34
C SER A 12 -1.57 15.25 -58.45
N VAL A 13 -1.88 16.50 -58.10
CA VAL A 13 -1.04 17.30 -57.17
C VAL A 13 -1.07 16.72 -55.75
N CYS A 14 -2.24 16.31 -55.25
CA CYS A 14 -2.36 15.63 -53.95
C CYS A 14 -1.63 14.29 -53.91
N LEU A 15 -1.72 13.47 -54.97
CA LEU A 15 -0.96 12.22 -55.04
C LEU A 15 0.55 12.47 -55.11
N LEU A 16 1.00 13.45 -55.91
CA LEU A 16 2.43 13.77 -55.98
C LEU A 16 2.97 14.28 -54.64
N SER A 17 2.20 15.11 -53.93
CA SER A 17 2.58 15.61 -52.61
C SER A 17 2.54 14.52 -51.54
N PHE A 18 1.63 13.55 -51.62
CA PHE A 18 1.66 12.37 -50.76
C PHE A 18 2.88 11.49 -51.04
N ILE A 19 3.21 11.25 -52.31
CA ILE A 19 4.37 10.44 -52.72
C ILE A 19 5.67 11.16 -52.31
N LEU A 20 5.83 12.44 -52.63
CA LEU A 20 7.02 13.21 -52.25
C LEU A 20 7.15 13.38 -50.72
N GLY A 21 6.03 13.55 -50.01
CA GLY A 21 6.00 13.56 -48.55
C GLY A 21 6.41 12.21 -47.96
N SER A 22 5.93 11.10 -48.54
CA SER A 22 6.33 9.76 -48.11
C SER A 22 7.80 9.45 -48.43
N PHE A 23 8.34 9.88 -49.58
CA PHE A 23 9.76 9.69 -49.90
C PHE A 23 10.69 10.54 -49.02
N SER A 24 10.27 11.75 -48.64
CA SER A 24 11.02 12.57 -47.69
C SER A 24 11.04 11.95 -46.29
N VAL A 25 9.90 11.39 -45.84
CA VAL A 25 9.82 10.67 -44.55
C VAL A 25 10.60 9.35 -44.57
N TYR A 26 10.63 8.64 -45.71
CA TYR A 26 11.42 7.39 -45.83
C TYR A 26 12.93 7.63 -45.92
N GLN A 27 13.41 8.74 -46.47
CA GLN A 27 14.85 9.03 -46.50
C GLN A 27 15.40 9.57 -45.18
N THR A 28 14.58 10.21 -44.33
CA THR A 28 14.99 10.54 -42.95
C THR A 28 14.82 9.39 -41.96
N LEU A 29 14.15 8.28 -42.32
CA LEU A 29 13.99 7.11 -41.44
C LEU A 29 14.96 5.95 -41.70
N CYS A 30 15.83 6.01 -42.72
CA CYS A 30 16.79 4.95 -43.03
C CYS A 30 18.27 5.32 -42.82
N LEU A 31 18.55 6.38 -42.09
CA LEU A 31 19.87 6.63 -41.48
C LEU A 31 19.73 6.54 -39.95
N VAL A 32 19.12 5.46 -39.47
CA VAL A 32 19.48 4.94 -38.15
C VAL A 32 20.87 4.37 -38.37
N ASP A 33 21.89 5.04 -37.85
CA ASP A 33 23.18 4.40 -37.64
C ASP A 33 22.89 3.05 -37.01
N ALA A 34 23.20 1.96 -37.72
CA ALA A 34 23.22 0.63 -37.15
C ALA A 34 24.40 0.57 -36.18
N GLN A 35 24.29 1.32 -35.09
CA GLN A 35 25.18 1.23 -33.96
C GLN A 35 24.87 -0.13 -33.35
N GLU A 36 25.81 -1.05 -33.48
CA GLU A 36 25.72 -2.39 -32.91
C GLU A 36 25.40 -2.26 -31.40
N ASP A 37 24.26 -2.81 -30.97
CA ASP A 37 23.82 -2.78 -29.57
C ASP A 37 24.98 -3.24 -28.68
N ALA A 38 25.29 -2.46 -27.65
CA ALA A 38 26.39 -2.79 -26.74
C ALA A 38 26.17 -4.18 -26.13
N ILE A 39 27.17 -5.06 -26.22
CA ILE A 39 27.12 -6.38 -25.59
C ILE A 39 27.64 -6.27 -24.16
N VAL A 40 26.79 -6.61 -23.21
CA VAL A 40 27.14 -6.77 -21.80
C VAL A 40 26.97 -8.24 -21.44
N THR A 41 27.95 -8.82 -20.74
CA THR A 41 27.88 -10.23 -20.33
C THR A 41 27.58 -10.36 -18.84
N LEU A 42 26.49 -11.02 -18.47
CA LEU A 42 26.22 -11.46 -17.10
C LEU A 42 26.80 -12.87 -16.89
N GLN A 43 27.86 -12.98 -16.11
CA GLN A 43 28.39 -14.26 -15.66
C GLN A 43 27.58 -14.71 -14.45
N VAL A 44 26.90 -15.85 -14.53
CA VAL A 44 26.13 -16.45 -13.43
C VAL A 44 26.84 -17.73 -13.01
N ASP A 45 27.34 -17.75 -11.77
CA ASP A 45 27.83 -18.97 -11.14
C ASP A 45 26.69 -19.61 -10.36
N ALA A 46 26.17 -20.70 -10.93
CA ALA A 46 25.14 -21.53 -10.35
C ALA A 46 25.73 -22.77 -9.65
N SER A 47 27.02 -22.78 -9.29
CA SER A 47 27.58 -23.86 -8.47
C SER A 47 27.02 -23.84 -7.04
N ASN A 48 26.91 -25.00 -6.40
CA ASN A 48 26.44 -25.09 -5.02
C ASN A 48 27.36 -24.37 -4.00
N VAL A 49 28.57 -23.97 -4.42
CA VAL A 49 29.56 -23.33 -3.54
C VAL A 49 29.27 -21.85 -3.32
N THR A 50 28.73 -21.16 -4.33
CA THR A 50 28.53 -19.71 -4.30
C THR A 50 27.08 -19.28 -4.14
N ARG A 51 26.13 -20.23 -4.28
CA ARG A 51 24.71 -20.04 -3.98
C ARG A 51 24.51 -19.64 -2.51
N ARG A 52 23.60 -18.69 -2.27
CA ARG A 52 23.16 -18.30 -0.93
C ARG A 52 21.64 -18.23 -0.85
N PRO A 53 21.02 -18.69 0.25
CA PRO A 53 19.58 -18.51 0.45
C PRO A 53 19.26 -17.02 0.62
N ILE A 54 18.18 -16.59 -0.03
CA ILE A 54 17.55 -15.29 0.21
C ILE A 54 16.57 -15.46 1.38
N PRO A 55 16.53 -14.53 2.35
CA PRO A 55 15.55 -14.60 3.44
C PRO A 55 14.11 -14.70 2.92
N GLU A 56 13.30 -15.54 3.58
CA GLU A 56 11.86 -15.62 3.33
C GLU A 56 11.14 -14.28 3.58
N THR A 57 11.76 -13.38 4.33
CA THR A 57 11.22 -12.06 4.68
C THR A 57 11.69 -10.95 3.75
N LEU A 58 12.47 -11.23 2.69
CA LEU A 58 13.18 -10.17 1.97
C LEU A 58 12.26 -9.04 1.47
N PHE A 59 11.18 -9.38 0.77
CA PHE A 59 10.25 -8.38 0.23
C PHE A 59 8.90 -8.39 0.97
N GLY A 60 8.50 -7.21 1.45
CA GLY A 60 7.22 -6.96 2.10
C GLY A 60 6.68 -5.58 1.72
N ILE A 61 5.68 -5.12 2.46
CA ILE A 61 5.04 -3.82 2.23
C ILE A 61 5.14 -2.95 3.49
N PHE A 62 5.07 -1.64 3.28
CA PHE A 62 5.00 -0.65 4.34
C PHE A 62 3.65 0.07 4.26
N PHE A 63 2.96 0.15 5.38
CA PHE A 63 1.73 0.91 5.51
C PHE A 63 1.95 2.04 6.50
N GLU A 64 1.66 3.26 6.04
CA GLU A 64 1.49 4.43 6.89
C GLU A 64 0.17 5.11 6.62
N GLU A 65 -0.48 5.64 7.67
CA GLU A 65 -1.67 6.51 7.53
C GLU A 65 -1.23 7.91 7.05
N ILE A 66 -0.71 7.93 5.84
CA ILE A 66 -0.37 9.09 5.04
C ILE A 66 -1.27 9.10 3.80
N ASN A 67 -1.55 10.27 3.23
CA ASN A 67 -2.29 10.35 1.96
C ASN A 67 -3.68 9.66 1.96
N HIS A 68 -4.33 9.55 3.12
CA HIS A 68 -5.58 8.80 3.30
C HIS A 68 -5.46 7.30 3.00
N ALA A 69 -4.30 6.70 3.24
CA ALA A 69 -4.05 5.28 2.98
C ALA A 69 -5.03 4.34 3.71
N GLY A 70 -5.40 4.65 4.96
CA GLY A 70 -6.40 3.90 5.72
C GLY A 70 -7.73 4.64 5.74
N ALA A 71 -7.77 5.78 6.41
CA ALA A 71 -8.96 6.64 6.55
C ALA A 71 -9.32 7.29 5.21
N GLY A 72 -10.32 6.73 4.53
CA GLY A 72 -10.71 7.10 3.17
C GLY A 72 -10.01 6.31 2.07
N GLY A 73 -9.20 5.33 2.47
CA GLY A 73 -8.49 4.39 1.61
C GLY A 73 -8.87 2.97 1.95
N LEU A 74 -7.90 2.16 2.38
CA LEU A 74 -8.06 0.73 2.61
C LEU A 74 -9.19 0.38 3.58
N TRP A 75 -9.41 1.20 4.61
CA TRP A 75 -10.52 1.00 5.55
C TRP A 75 -11.84 1.43 4.91
N ALA A 76 -12.81 0.51 4.83
CA ALA A 76 -14.02 0.68 4.03
C ALA A 76 -15.09 1.59 4.67
N GLU A 77 -14.80 2.26 5.78
CA GLU A 77 -15.70 3.31 6.29
C GLU A 77 -15.87 4.40 5.23
N LEU A 78 -17.12 4.69 4.89
CA LEU A 78 -17.45 5.74 3.94
C LEU A 78 -17.58 7.12 4.59
N VAL A 79 -17.97 7.20 5.87
CA VAL A 79 -18.21 8.46 6.57
C VAL A 79 -16.91 9.04 7.12
N SER A 80 -16.61 10.27 6.72
CA SER A 80 -15.51 11.05 7.30
C SER A 80 -16.00 11.88 8.48
N ASN A 81 -15.20 11.99 9.54
CA ASN A 81 -15.56 12.69 10.78
C ASN A 81 -16.86 12.13 11.39
N ARG A 82 -16.89 10.80 11.61
CA ARG A 82 -18.09 10.06 12.01
C ARG A 82 -18.63 10.42 13.40
N GLY A 83 -17.72 10.80 14.30
CA GLY A 83 -18.00 11.17 15.70
C GLY A 83 -18.00 12.67 15.95
N PHE A 84 -17.83 13.50 14.92
CA PHE A 84 -17.77 14.97 15.05
C PHE A 84 -16.60 15.50 15.92
N GLU A 85 -15.61 14.65 16.21
CA GLU A 85 -14.46 14.95 17.06
C GLU A 85 -13.35 15.71 16.30
N ALA A 86 -13.40 15.81 14.97
CA ALA A 86 -12.32 16.37 14.16
C ALA A 86 -11.99 17.85 14.42
N GLY A 87 -12.91 18.61 15.01
CA GLY A 87 -12.65 19.98 15.47
C GLY A 87 -12.08 20.10 16.88
N GLY A 88 -11.81 18.96 17.53
CA GLY A 88 -11.43 18.88 18.92
C GLY A 88 -12.61 19.11 19.87
N GLN A 89 -12.28 19.32 21.14
CA GLN A 89 -13.26 19.37 22.23
C GLN A 89 -13.91 20.74 22.45
N ILE A 90 -13.55 21.75 21.64
CA ILE A 90 -14.09 23.12 21.75
C ILE A 90 -15.42 23.20 20.99
N ILE A 91 -16.43 23.86 21.57
CA ILE A 91 -17.75 24.04 20.96
C ILE A 91 -17.94 25.48 20.44
N PRO A 92 -18.48 25.67 19.23
CA PRO A 92 -18.82 24.62 18.25
C PRO A 92 -17.55 23.97 17.68
N SER A 93 -17.55 22.64 17.65
CA SER A 93 -16.56 21.82 16.97
C SER A 93 -16.79 21.87 15.46
N ASN A 94 -15.71 21.68 14.71
CA ASN A 94 -15.72 21.55 13.25
C ASN A 94 -16.49 20.29 12.82
N ILE A 95 -17.50 20.49 11.98
CA ILE A 95 -18.27 19.39 11.40
C ILE A 95 -17.76 18.97 10.01
N TRP A 96 -16.76 19.63 9.42
CA TRP A 96 -16.25 19.26 8.08
C TRP A 96 -15.90 17.76 8.00
N PRO A 97 -16.25 17.05 6.92
CA PRO A 97 -16.87 17.54 5.67
C PRO A 97 -18.40 17.56 5.68
N TRP A 98 -19.06 17.35 6.83
CA TRP A 98 -20.50 17.48 6.93
C TRP A 98 -20.97 18.89 6.52
N SER A 99 -22.11 18.94 5.83
CA SER A 99 -22.68 20.17 5.29
C SER A 99 -24.20 20.18 5.45
N ILE A 100 -24.77 21.38 5.54
CA ILE A 100 -26.20 21.59 5.79
C ILE A 100 -27.00 21.47 4.48
N ILE A 101 -28.15 20.79 4.54
CA ILE A 101 -29.21 20.81 3.53
C ILE A 101 -30.32 21.72 4.03
N GLY A 102 -30.53 22.86 3.37
CA GLY A 102 -31.46 23.90 3.79
C GLY A 102 -30.73 25.20 4.09
N ASP A 103 -31.48 26.18 4.61
CA ASP A 103 -30.97 27.50 4.98
C ASP A 103 -31.33 27.85 6.43
N GLU A 104 -30.78 28.96 6.93
CA GLU A 104 -30.96 29.43 8.32
C GLU A 104 -32.43 29.66 8.71
N SER A 105 -33.35 29.82 7.75
CA SER A 105 -34.77 29.98 8.03
C SER A 105 -35.47 28.65 8.34
N SER A 106 -34.85 27.54 7.93
CA SER A 106 -35.44 26.20 7.94
C SER A 106 -34.72 25.23 8.88
N ILE A 107 -33.42 25.44 9.10
CA ILE A 107 -32.57 24.55 9.90
C ILE A 107 -31.40 25.32 10.53
N TYR A 108 -31.01 24.92 11.74
CA TYR A 108 -29.79 25.36 12.41
C TYR A 108 -29.01 24.14 12.91
N VAL A 109 -27.73 24.05 12.55
CA VAL A 109 -26.86 22.90 12.90
C VAL A 109 -25.67 23.39 13.70
N VAL A 110 -25.42 22.76 14.84
CA VAL A 110 -24.27 23.01 15.71
C VAL A 110 -23.79 21.71 16.32
N THR A 111 -22.63 21.73 16.96
CA THR A 111 -22.18 20.65 17.84
C THR A 111 -22.32 21.06 19.30
N ASP A 112 -22.51 20.09 20.18
CA ASP A 112 -22.46 20.27 21.63
C ASP A 112 -21.80 19.06 22.32
N ARG A 113 -21.61 19.12 23.65
CA ARG A 113 -20.98 18.05 24.44
C ARG A 113 -22.02 17.10 25.08
N SER A 114 -22.99 16.64 24.30
CA SER A 114 -24.10 15.84 24.81
C SER A 114 -23.98 14.34 24.57
N SER A 115 -22.96 13.87 23.85
CA SER A 115 -22.78 12.44 23.55
C SER A 115 -22.74 11.57 24.81
N CYS A 116 -23.22 10.33 24.70
CA CYS A 116 -23.14 9.34 25.76
C CYS A 116 -21.76 8.68 25.92
N PHE A 117 -20.82 8.90 24.99
CA PHE A 117 -19.51 8.26 25.03
C PHE A 117 -18.51 9.11 25.81
N GLU A 118 -17.89 8.53 26.85
CA GLU A 118 -17.01 9.30 27.75
C GLU A 118 -15.74 9.81 27.04
N ARG A 119 -15.28 9.12 25.98
CA ARG A 119 -14.12 9.53 25.18
C ARG A 119 -14.49 10.41 23.98
N ASN A 120 -15.72 10.30 23.50
CA ASN A 120 -16.23 10.98 22.31
C ASN A 120 -17.42 11.82 22.73
N LYS A 121 -17.16 13.02 23.25
CA LYS A 121 -18.19 13.82 23.91
C LYS A 121 -19.00 14.68 22.95
N ILE A 122 -18.53 14.85 21.71
CA ILE A 122 -19.11 15.77 20.74
C ILE A 122 -20.25 15.08 20.00
N ALA A 123 -21.35 15.79 19.81
CA ALA A 123 -22.48 15.33 19.02
C ALA A 123 -22.97 16.45 18.11
N LEU A 124 -23.48 16.09 16.93
CA LEU A 124 -24.13 17.02 16.04
C LEU A 124 -25.60 17.22 16.45
N ARG A 125 -25.98 18.45 16.71
CA ARG A 125 -27.35 18.88 17.03
C ARG A 125 -27.95 19.63 15.86
N MET A 126 -29.07 19.12 15.38
CA MET A 126 -29.88 19.66 14.32
C MET A 126 -31.20 20.22 14.87
N GLU A 127 -31.38 21.53 14.76
CA GLU A 127 -32.64 22.21 15.05
C GLU A 127 -33.41 22.47 13.75
N VAL A 128 -34.46 21.70 13.52
CA VAL A 128 -35.35 21.87 12.38
C VAL A 128 -36.42 22.89 12.75
N LEU A 129 -36.44 24.01 12.01
CA LEU A 129 -37.30 25.17 12.29
C LEU A 129 -38.59 25.15 11.46
N CYS A 130 -38.50 24.60 10.26
CA CYS A 130 -39.61 24.38 9.35
C CYS A 130 -40.43 23.13 9.73
N ASP A 131 -41.61 23.02 9.15
CA ASP A 131 -42.51 21.87 9.26
C ASP A 131 -42.95 21.36 7.87
N SER A 132 -43.83 20.37 7.81
CA SER A 132 -44.29 19.78 6.54
C SER A 132 -44.90 20.78 5.55
N ASN A 133 -45.34 21.97 6.01
CA ASN A 133 -45.93 23.00 5.15
C ASN A 133 -44.92 24.04 4.70
N SER A 134 -43.78 24.15 5.37
CA SER A 134 -42.78 25.21 5.18
C SER A 134 -41.38 24.69 4.81
N CYS A 135 -41.10 23.39 5.01
CA CYS A 135 -39.85 22.79 4.58
C CYS A 135 -39.81 22.64 3.05
N PRO A 136 -38.63 22.79 2.43
CA PRO A 136 -38.42 22.46 1.02
C PRO A 136 -38.81 21.00 0.69
N LEU A 137 -39.11 20.76 -0.59
CA LEU A 137 -39.34 19.41 -1.10
C LEU A 137 -38.10 18.54 -0.88
N GLY A 138 -38.26 17.39 -0.21
CA GLY A 138 -37.15 16.52 0.19
C GLY A 138 -36.61 16.75 1.61
N GLY A 139 -37.08 17.81 2.28
CA GLY A 139 -36.73 18.14 3.66
C GLY A 139 -35.42 18.92 3.81
N VAL A 140 -35.03 19.14 5.06
CA VAL A 140 -33.78 19.78 5.48
C VAL A 140 -32.97 18.83 6.35
N GLY A 141 -31.67 19.07 6.46
CA GLY A 141 -30.81 18.25 7.30
C GLY A 141 -29.33 18.44 7.08
N VAL A 142 -28.59 17.33 7.05
CA VAL A 142 -27.13 17.32 6.84
C VAL A 142 -26.72 16.23 5.86
N TYR A 143 -25.58 16.40 5.20
CA TYR A 143 -24.95 15.36 4.39
C TYR A 143 -23.45 15.26 4.64
N ASN A 144 -22.90 14.08 4.36
CA ASN A 144 -21.48 13.77 4.40
C ASN A 144 -21.04 13.22 3.04
N PRO A 145 -20.09 13.87 2.34
CA PRO A 145 -19.58 13.40 1.05
C PRO A 145 -18.55 12.27 1.18
N GLY A 146 -18.26 11.80 2.40
CA GLY A 146 -17.18 10.86 2.67
C GLY A 146 -15.83 11.46 2.34
N TYR A 147 -15.03 10.70 1.60
CA TYR A 147 -13.69 11.09 1.17
C TYR A 147 -13.72 11.48 -0.32
N TRP A 148 -14.27 12.66 -0.61
CA TRP A 148 -14.51 13.18 -1.97
C TRP A 148 -15.44 12.29 -2.82
N GLY A 149 -16.41 11.66 -2.18
CA GLY A 149 -17.39 10.78 -2.80
C GLY A 149 -17.40 9.38 -2.19
N MET A 150 -18.58 8.80 -2.10
CA MET A 150 -18.79 7.41 -1.72
C MET A 150 -19.09 6.60 -2.98
N ASN A 151 -18.40 5.48 -3.18
CA ASN A 151 -18.69 4.58 -4.31
C ASN A 151 -19.86 3.67 -3.97
N ILE A 152 -21.05 4.10 -4.38
CA ILE A 152 -22.29 3.35 -4.21
C ILE A 152 -22.61 2.62 -5.51
N GLU A 153 -22.82 1.32 -5.45
CA GLU A 153 -23.04 0.46 -6.61
C GLU A 153 -24.39 -0.26 -6.50
N GLU A 154 -25.15 -0.25 -7.59
CA GLU A 154 -26.44 -0.93 -7.69
C GLU A 154 -26.37 -2.41 -7.26
N GLY A 155 -27.33 -2.85 -6.45
CA GLY A 155 -27.42 -4.19 -5.90
C GLY A 155 -26.52 -4.47 -4.70
N LYS A 156 -25.55 -3.59 -4.38
CA LYS A 156 -24.74 -3.73 -3.17
C LYS A 156 -25.50 -3.24 -1.93
N LYS A 157 -25.10 -3.77 -0.78
CA LYS A 157 -25.69 -3.46 0.52
C LYS A 157 -24.69 -2.74 1.40
N TYR A 158 -25.20 -1.77 2.13
CA TYR A 158 -24.41 -0.90 3.01
C TYR A 158 -25.07 -0.87 4.38
N LYS A 159 -24.30 -1.21 5.41
CA LYS A 159 -24.77 -1.11 6.80
C LYS A 159 -24.54 0.31 7.27
N VAL A 160 -25.63 0.99 7.65
CA VAL A 160 -25.56 2.31 8.29
C VAL A 160 -25.91 2.16 9.76
N VAL A 161 -25.05 2.69 10.62
CA VAL A 161 -25.19 2.69 12.08
C VAL A 161 -25.03 4.12 12.57
N LEU A 162 -25.91 4.54 13.47
CA LEU A 162 -25.83 5.86 14.10
C LEU A 162 -26.48 5.84 15.48
N TYR A 163 -26.09 6.78 16.32
CA TYR A 163 -26.77 7.06 17.58
C TYR A 163 -27.63 8.30 17.40
N VAL A 164 -28.88 8.20 17.87
CA VAL A 164 -29.88 9.26 17.73
C VAL A 164 -30.48 9.58 19.08
N ARG A 165 -30.70 10.87 19.33
CA ARG A 165 -31.48 11.38 20.47
C ARG A 165 -32.38 12.50 19.97
N SER A 166 -33.59 12.63 20.52
CA SER A 166 -34.50 13.71 20.17
C SER A 166 -35.42 14.07 21.33
N THR A 167 -35.86 15.32 21.36
CA THR A 167 -36.88 15.82 22.30
C THR A 167 -38.31 15.68 21.76
N GLY A 168 -38.47 15.29 20.50
CA GLY A 168 -39.76 15.11 19.82
C GLY A 168 -39.80 13.84 18.97
N ASP A 169 -40.96 13.57 18.38
CA ASP A 169 -41.10 12.47 17.43
C ASP A 169 -40.32 12.79 16.16
N ILE A 170 -39.60 11.79 15.63
CA ILE A 170 -38.80 11.97 14.42
C ILE A 170 -39.34 11.16 13.25
N ASP A 171 -38.98 11.61 12.05
CA ASP A 171 -39.10 10.89 10.78
C ASP A 171 -37.95 11.40 9.92
N VAL A 172 -36.82 10.70 10.02
CA VAL A 172 -35.56 11.08 9.37
C VAL A 172 -35.30 10.08 8.25
N SER A 173 -35.24 10.57 7.02
CA SER A 173 -34.75 9.80 5.87
C SER A 173 -33.24 9.71 5.94
N VAL A 174 -32.73 8.49 6.01
CA VAL A 174 -31.31 8.15 5.90
C VAL A 174 -31.09 7.60 4.50
N SER A 175 -30.33 8.31 3.67
CA SER A 175 -30.15 7.93 2.28
C SER A 175 -28.76 8.13 1.73
N PHE A 176 -28.37 7.24 0.81
CA PHE A 176 -27.34 7.54 -0.16
C PHE A 176 -27.96 8.27 -1.34
N THR A 177 -27.36 9.38 -1.73
CA THR A 177 -27.76 10.15 -2.90
C THR A 177 -26.60 10.40 -3.83
N SER A 178 -26.91 10.76 -5.07
CA SER A 178 -25.90 11.28 -6.01
C SER A 178 -25.13 12.45 -5.40
N SER A 179 -23.94 12.75 -5.93
CA SER A 179 -23.06 13.83 -5.41
C SER A 179 -23.75 15.16 -5.10
N ASN A 180 -24.73 15.55 -5.93
CA ASN A 180 -25.54 16.76 -5.81
C ASN A 180 -26.85 16.61 -5.01
N GLY A 181 -27.18 15.39 -4.55
CA GLY A 181 -28.42 15.07 -3.84
C GLY A 181 -29.67 14.84 -4.70
N SER A 182 -29.57 14.89 -6.03
CA SER A 182 -30.75 14.87 -6.91
C SER A 182 -31.37 13.48 -7.12
N VAL A 183 -30.58 12.41 -6.96
CA VAL A 183 -31.03 11.03 -7.16
C VAL A 183 -30.81 10.28 -5.86
N THR A 184 -31.85 9.62 -5.35
CA THR A 184 -31.74 8.70 -4.21
C THR A 184 -31.34 7.32 -4.72
N LEU A 185 -30.20 6.83 -4.22
CA LEU A 185 -29.61 5.53 -4.58
C LEU A 185 -30.00 4.44 -3.59
N ALA A 186 -30.19 4.79 -2.32
CA ALA A 186 -30.71 3.88 -1.30
C ALA A 186 -31.28 4.72 -0.16
N SER A 187 -32.35 4.27 0.50
CA SER A 187 -32.94 5.02 1.60
C SER A 187 -33.73 4.15 2.57
N GLU A 188 -33.72 4.51 3.84
CA GLU A 188 -34.61 4.01 4.87
C GLU A 188 -34.98 5.16 5.83
N ASN A 189 -36.16 5.09 6.46
CA ASN A 189 -36.58 6.12 7.41
C ASN A 189 -36.44 5.64 8.86
N ILE A 190 -35.87 6.48 9.71
CA ILE A 190 -35.96 6.33 11.16
C ILE A 190 -37.21 7.06 11.64
N ILE A 191 -38.26 6.29 11.93
CA ILE A 191 -39.50 6.78 12.53
C ILE A 191 -39.54 6.28 13.97
N ALA A 192 -39.58 7.20 14.93
CA ALA A 192 -39.60 6.88 16.35
C ALA A 192 -40.31 7.96 17.15
N LEU A 193 -40.94 7.54 18.26
CA LEU A 193 -41.56 8.44 19.22
C LEU A 193 -40.50 9.11 20.09
N ALA A 194 -40.80 10.31 20.58
CA ALA A 194 -39.93 11.05 21.49
C ALA A 194 -39.53 10.21 22.71
N SER A 195 -40.47 9.43 23.26
CA SER A 195 -40.26 8.56 24.43
C SER A 195 -39.14 7.55 24.23
N ASP A 196 -38.93 7.10 23.00
CA ASP A 196 -37.93 6.08 22.65
C ASP A 196 -36.54 6.71 22.40
N LEU A 197 -36.48 8.04 22.28
CA LEU A 197 -35.27 8.79 21.90
C LEU A 197 -34.88 9.88 22.92
N LEU A 198 -35.50 9.90 24.10
CA LEU A 198 -35.09 10.82 25.19
C LEU A 198 -33.62 10.59 25.61
N ASN A 199 -33.18 9.34 25.51
CA ASN A 199 -31.77 8.93 25.68
C ASN A 199 -31.17 8.55 24.32
N TRP A 200 -29.85 8.63 24.22
CA TRP A 200 -29.08 8.15 23.07
C TRP A 200 -29.43 6.69 22.76
N THR A 201 -29.88 6.47 21.53
CA THR A 201 -30.35 5.17 21.06
C THR A 201 -29.67 4.81 19.76
N LYS A 202 -29.05 3.63 19.72
CA LYS A 202 -28.44 3.08 18.51
C LYS A 202 -29.52 2.72 17.49
N LYS A 203 -29.33 3.12 16.25
CA LYS A 203 -30.12 2.72 15.08
C LYS A 203 -29.19 2.05 14.08
N GLU A 204 -29.61 0.90 13.58
CA GLU A 204 -28.91 0.14 12.55
C GLU A 204 -29.89 -0.14 11.41
N MET A 205 -29.42 0.03 10.18
CA MET A 205 -30.18 -0.24 8.96
C MET A 205 -29.28 -0.82 7.88
N LEU A 206 -29.91 -1.50 6.93
CA LEU A 206 -29.24 -2.10 5.79
C LEU A 206 -29.82 -1.51 4.51
N LEU A 207 -29.06 -0.60 3.90
CA LEU A 207 -29.46 0.07 2.67
C LEU A 207 -29.00 -0.74 1.46
N GLU A 208 -29.95 -1.19 0.64
CA GLU A 208 -29.67 -1.82 -0.66
C GLU A 208 -29.76 -0.76 -1.76
N ALA A 209 -28.68 -0.61 -2.53
CA ALA A 209 -28.60 0.40 -3.57
C ALA A 209 -29.38 0.00 -4.83
N ASN A 210 -30.16 0.93 -5.37
CA ASN A 210 -30.95 0.82 -6.58
C ASN A 210 -30.35 1.57 -7.78
N GLY A 211 -29.12 2.06 -7.64
CA GLY A 211 -28.37 2.78 -8.66
C GLY A 211 -26.91 2.94 -8.26
N THR A 212 -26.09 3.35 -9.23
CA THR A 212 -24.63 3.52 -9.06
C THR A 212 -24.24 4.98 -9.18
N ASP A 213 -23.43 5.48 -8.24
CA ASP A 213 -22.74 6.77 -8.33
C ASP A 213 -21.41 6.67 -7.55
N ASN A 214 -20.31 7.00 -8.22
CA ASN A 214 -18.96 6.92 -7.69
C ASN A 214 -18.60 8.13 -6.79
N GLY A 215 -19.42 9.18 -6.84
CA GLY A 215 -19.30 10.41 -6.07
C GLY A 215 -20.47 10.61 -5.10
N ALA A 216 -21.17 9.55 -4.70
CA ALA A 216 -22.34 9.62 -3.85
C ALA A 216 -22.04 10.24 -2.47
N ARG A 217 -23.08 10.55 -1.72
CA ARG A 217 -23.00 11.06 -0.35
C ARG A 217 -24.06 10.42 0.54
N LEU A 218 -23.79 10.36 1.84
CA LEU A 218 -24.78 10.02 2.85
C LEU A 218 -25.51 11.30 3.26
N GLN A 219 -26.83 11.27 3.38
CA GLN A 219 -27.61 12.40 3.90
C GLN A 219 -28.68 11.96 4.89
N PHE A 220 -28.95 12.83 5.84
CA PHE A 220 -30.05 12.73 6.79
C PHE A 220 -30.96 13.92 6.57
N THR A 221 -32.21 13.69 6.15
CA THR A 221 -33.19 14.77 5.96
C THR A 221 -34.49 14.50 6.67
N THR A 222 -35.20 15.56 7.05
CA THR A 222 -36.52 15.47 7.66
C THR A 222 -37.36 16.69 7.30
N THR A 223 -38.68 16.53 7.38
CA THR A 223 -39.65 17.62 7.28
C THR A 223 -40.35 17.88 8.63
N LYS A 224 -39.93 17.19 9.69
CA LYS A 224 -40.52 17.37 11.03
C LYS A 224 -39.74 18.40 11.81
N LYS A 225 -40.45 19.42 12.30
CA LYS A 225 -39.93 20.42 13.22
C LYS A 225 -39.49 19.77 14.53
N GLY A 226 -38.30 20.12 15.03
CA GLY A 226 -37.81 19.62 16.30
C GLY A 226 -36.29 19.61 16.41
N SER A 227 -35.81 19.16 17.56
CA SER A 227 -34.39 19.04 17.88
C SER A 227 -33.96 17.57 17.79
N ILE A 228 -32.96 17.28 16.97
CA ILE A 228 -32.44 15.92 16.75
C ILE A 228 -30.93 15.96 16.92
N TRP A 229 -30.38 15.01 17.65
CA TRP A 229 -28.95 14.82 17.81
C TRP A 229 -28.52 13.55 17.09
N PHE A 230 -27.38 13.62 16.43
CA PHE A 230 -26.70 12.51 15.77
C PHE A 230 -25.29 12.38 16.30
N ASP A 231 -24.84 11.15 16.49
CA ASP A 231 -23.47 10.84 16.86
C ASP A 231 -23.07 9.45 16.35
N GLN A 232 -21.77 9.20 16.25
CA GLN A 232 -21.14 7.94 15.86
C GLN A 232 -21.82 7.35 14.62
N VAL A 233 -21.67 8.06 13.50
CA VAL A 233 -22.31 7.70 12.23
C VAL A 233 -21.36 6.88 11.36
N SER A 234 -21.62 5.58 11.21
CA SER A 234 -20.86 4.70 10.32
C SER A 234 -21.70 4.28 9.12
N ALA A 235 -21.07 4.20 7.96
CA ALA A 235 -21.61 3.56 6.77
C ALA A 235 -20.54 2.68 6.12
N MET A 236 -20.69 1.36 6.22
CA MET A 236 -19.75 0.39 5.65
C MET A 236 -20.43 -0.48 4.57
N PRO A 237 -19.75 -0.77 3.45
CA PRO A 237 -20.17 -1.83 2.55
C PRO A 237 -20.24 -3.16 3.29
N MET A 238 -21.25 -3.99 2.98
CA MET A 238 -21.30 -5.36 3.50
C MET A 238 -20.26 -6.27 2.84
N ASP A 239 -19.91 -5.96 1.59
CA ASP A 239 -18.88 -6.66 0.82
C ASP A 239 -17.51 -6.01 1.08
N THR A 240 -16.87 -6.44 2.16
CA THR A 240 -15.47 -6.12 2.48
C THR A 240 -14.64 -7.39 2.46
N TYR A 241 -13.33 -7.25 2.30
CA TYR A 241 -12.42 -8.40 2.21
C TYR A 241 -12.58 -9.30 3.44
N LYS A 242 -13.03 -10.54 3.21
CA LYS A 242 -13.40 -11.54 4.24
C LYS A 242 -14.38 -11.05 5.32
N GLY A 243 -15.05 -9.91 5.11
CA GLY A 243 -15.89 -9.27 6.13
C GLY A 243 -15.13 -8.52 7.22
N HIS A 244 -13.82 -8.29 7.07
CA HIS A 244 -12.96 -7.65 8.07
C HIS A 244 -12.83 -6.13 7.91
N GLY A 245 -13.61 -5.51 7.01
CA GLY A 245 -13.68 -4.04 6.89
C GLY A 245 -12.73 -3.42 5.88
N PHE A 246 -11.93 -4.21 5.15
CA PHE A 246 -11.05 -3.69 4.09
C PHE A 246 -11.76 -3.62 2.74
N ARG A 247 -11.46 -2.58 1.96
CA ARG A 247 -11.84 -2.48 0.56
C ARG A 247 -11.21 -3.61 -0.27
N ASN A 248 -12.04 -4.39 -0.96
CA ASN A 248 -11.58 -5.52 -1.76
C ASN A 248 -10.57 -5.14 -2.85
N ASP A 249 -10.77 -4.00 -3.51
CA ASP A 249 -9.95 -3.56 -4.64
C ASP A 249 -8.52 -3.15 -4.22
N LEU A 250 -8.39 -2.34 -3.16
CA LEU A 250 -7.10 -1.95 -2.60
C LEU A 250 -6.41 -3.14 -1.91
N PHE A 251 -7.17 -3.99 -1.21
CA PHE A 251 -6.63 -5.20 -0.59
C PHE A 251 -6.02 -6.13 -1.64
N GLN A 252 -6.70 -6.33 -2.78
CA GLN A 252 -6.21 -7.19 -3.84
C GLN A 252 -4.86 -6.74 -4.40
N MET A 253 -4.63 -5.42 -4.54
CA MET A 253 -3.32 -4.91 -4.97
C MET A 253 -2.20 -5.27 -4.00
N MET A 254 -2.46 -5.33 -2.69
CA MET A 254 -1.46 -5.81 -1.73
C MET A 254 -1.24 -7.32 -1.84
N VAL A 255 -2.30 -8.11 -2.02
CA VAL A 255 -2.20 -9.57 -2.23
C VAL A 255 -1.33 -9.90 -3.43
N ASP A 256 -1.47 -9.13 -4.51
CA ASP A 256 -0.74 -9.32 -5.76
C ASP A 256 0.78 -9.11 -5.62
N LEU A 257 1.22 -8.36 -4.60
CA LEU A 257 2.65 -8.20 -4.26
C LEU A 257 3.24 -9.40 -3.51
N LYS A 258 2.39 -10.35 -3.05
CA LYS A 258 2.77 -11.49 -2.20
C LYS A 258 3.68 -11.11 -1.01
N PRO A 259 3.35 -10.05 -0.24
CA PRO A 259 4.23 -9.53 0.79
C PRO A 259 4.52 -10.58 1.87
N ARG A 260 5.77 -10.66 2.33
CA ARG A 260 6.16 -11.58 3.40
C ARG A 260 6.05 -10.95 4.79
N PHE A 261 6.02 -9.63 4.83
CA PHE A 261 5.74 -8.85 6.01
C PHE A 261 4.94 -7.59 5.66
N ILE A 262 4.30 -6.99 6.66
CA ILE A 262 3.75 -5.64 6.59
C ILE A 262 4.27 -4.82 7.78
N ARG A 263 4.94 -3.70 7.48
CA ARG A 263 5.34 -2.70 8.48
C ARG A 263 4.19 -1.72 8.70
N PHE A 264 3.71 -1.58 9.94
CA PHE A 264 2.57 -0.72 10.28
C PHE A 264 2.65 -0.19 11.73
N PRO A 265 1.84 0.81 12.10
CA PRO A 265 1.15 1.74 11.20
C PRO A 265 2.15 2.76 10.63
N GLY A 266 3.45 2.55 10.88
CA GLY A 266 4.56 3.06 10.08
C GLY A 266 4.86 4.55 10.20
N GLY A 267 6.10 4.92 9.88
CA GLY A 267 6.50 6.29 9.54
C GLY A 267 6.26 7.34 10.61
N CYS A 268 6.22 8.59 10.19
CA CYS A 268 6.04 9.76 11.05
C CYS A 268 4.65 9.81 11.71
N PHE A 269 3.68 9.02 11.23
CA PHE A 269 2.36 8.87 11.85
C PHE A 269 2.46 8.37 13.31
N VAL A 270 3.42 7.50 13.63
CA VAL A 270 3.62 7.07 15.03
C VAL A 270 4.26 8.15 15.89
N GLU A 271 5.02 9.05 15.30
CA GLU A 271 5.77 10.11 15.98
C GLU A 271 4.89 11.31 16.32
N GLY A 272 4.10 11.75 15.34
CA GLY A 272 3.49 13.08 15.34
C GLY A 272 4.53 14.18 15.07
N ASP A 273 4.06 15.37 14.67
CA ASP A 273 4.88 16.58 14.65
C ASP A 273 5.14 17.03 16.09
N TRP A 274 4.18 16.76 16.98
CA TRP A 274 4.28 16.86 18.44
C TRP A 274 3.75 15.60 19.12
N LEU A 275 4.33 15.20 20.25
CA LEU A 275 3.92 14.01 21.01
C LEU A 275 2.45 14.03 21.44
N GLY A 276 1.84 15.22 21.54
CA GLY A 276 0.41 15.36 21.82
C GLY A 276 -0.50 14.81 20.72
N ASN A 277 0.01 14.63 19.50
CA ASN A 277 -0.69 14.07 18.35
C ASN A 277 -0.11 12.72 17.88
N ALA A 278 0.83 12.14 18.62
CA ALA A 278 1.40 10.83 18.30
C ALA A 278 0.32 9.74 18.33
N PHE A 279 0.38 8.78 17.40
CA PHE A 279 -0.55 7.65 17.35
C PHE A 279 -0.55 6.82 18.65
N ARG A 280 -1.73 6.63 19.26
CA ARG A 280 -1.91 5.88 20.51
C ARG A 280 -2.70 4.59 20.28
N TRP A 281 -2.00 3.48 20.08
CA TRP A 281 -2.64 2.19 19.75
C TRP A 281 -3.76 1.78 20.73
N LYS A 282 -3.63 2.08 22.04
CA LYS A 282 -4.66 1.77 23.05
C LYS A 282 -5.98 2.49 22.84
N GLU A 283 -5.94 3.64 22.16
CA GLU A 283 -7.12 4.43 21.81
C GLU A 283 -7.83 3.86 20.58
N THR A 284 -7.17 2.96 19.84
CA THR A 284 -7.66 2.35 18.59
C THR A 284 -8.25 0.95 18.77
N VAL A 285 -8.32 0.43 19.99
CA VAL A 285 -8.93 -0.87 20.31
C VAL A 285 -10.28 -0.68 21.00
N ARG A 286 -11.06 -1.78 21.11
CA ARG A 286 -12.47 -1.82 21.56
C ARG A 286 -13.45 -1.31 20.50
N ALA A 287 -14.70 -1.12 20.92
CA ALA A 287 -15.78 -0.62 20.08
C ALA A 287 -15.40 0.70 19.41
N TRP A 288 -15.70 0.83 18.12
CA TRP A 288 -15.31 2.00 17.32
C TRP A 288 -15.99 3.28 17.82
N GLU A 289 -17.18 3.16 18.42
CA GLU A 289 -17.89 4.30 19.01
C GLU A 289 -17.17 4.95 20.21
N GLU A 290 -16.17 4.26 20.78
CA GLU A 290 -15.36 4.78 21.88
C GLU A 290 -13.92 5.14 21.46
N ARG A 291 -13.59 5.05 20.16
CA ARG A 291 -12.28 5.45 19.64
C ARG A 291 -12.32 6.96 19.38
N PRO A 292 -11.45 7.75 20.01
CA PRO A 292 -11.48 9.21 19.87
C PRO A 292 -10.99 9.71 18.52
N GLY A 293 -10.27 8.88 17.76
CA GLY A 293 -9.50 9.38 16.64
C GLY A 293 -8.40 10.34 17.09
N HIS A 294 -7.65 10.86 16.13
CA HIS A 294 -6.70 11.94 16.37
C HIS A 294 -6.43 12.73 15.10
N TYR A 295 -5.84 13.91 15.30
CA TYR A 295 -5.34 14.71 14.20
C TYR A 295 -3.90 14.31 13.89
N GLY A 296 -3.67 13.68 12.73
CA GLY A 296 -2.33 13.39 12.25
C GLY A 296 -1.68 14.69 11.78
N ASP A 297 -1.00 15.41 12.69
CA ASP A 297 -0.46 16.74 12.46
C ASP A 297 0.70 16.78 11.45
N VAL A 298 1.44 15.68 11.32
CA VAL A 298 2.42 15.48 10.24
C VAL A 298 1.75 15.56 8.87
N TRP A 299 0.65 14.82 8.71
CA TRP A 299 -0.03 14.65 7.43
C TRP A 299 -1.23 15.58 7.22
N LYS A 300 -1.61 16.35 8.25
CA LYS A 300 -2.59 17.43 8.24
C LYS A 300 -4.00 16.98 7.84
N TYR A 301 -4.46 15.87 8.41
CA TYR A 301 -5.85 15.44 8.34
C TYR A 301 -6.24 14.65 9.59
N TRP A 302 -7.55 14.52 9.80
CA TRP A 302 -8.14 13.77 10.90
C TRP A 302 -8.34 12.30 10.53
N THR A 303 -8.01 11.40 11.46
CA THR A 303 -8.34 9.98 11.38
C THR A 303 -9.23 9.60 12.56
N ASP A 304 -10.31 8.86 12.28
CA ASP A 304 -11.18 8.30 13.32
C ASP A 304 -10.58 7.02 13.96
N ASP A 305 -9.38 6.61 13.53
CA ASP A 305 -8.67 5.41 14.00
C ASP A 305 -9.51 4.12 13.92
N GLY A 306 -10.34 4.04 12.88
CA GLY A 306 -11.10 2.82 12.55
C GLY A 306 -10.18 1.67 12.12
N LEU A 307 -9.11 1.99 11.39
CA LEU A 307 -8.00 1.08 11.13
C LEU A 307 -6.99 1.19 12.28
N GLY A 308 -7.24 0.43 13.33
CA GLY A 308 -6.47 0.44 14.56
C GLY A 308 -5.50 -0.73 14.68
N HIS A 309 -4.95 -0.89 15.89
CA HIS A 309 -3.96 -1.91 16.19
C HIS A 309 -4.47 -3.34 15.91
N PHE A 310 -5.73 -3.62 16.25
CA PHE A 310 -6.37 -4.90 15.97
C PHE A 310 -6.51 -5.15 14.47
N GLU A 311 -7.03 -4.15 13.75
CA GLU A 311 -7.29 -4.27 12.32
C GLU A 311 -5.98 -4.42 11.52
N PHE A 312 -4.87 -3.80 11.94
CA PHE A 312 -3.57 -4.03 11.31
C PHE A 312 -3.02 -5.45 11.50
N PHE A 313 -3.23 -6.07 12.66
CA PHE A 313 -2.88 -7.48 12.84
C PHE A 313 -3.78 -8.39 12.00
N GLN A 314 -5.08 -8.09 11.95
CA GLN A 314 -6.02 -8.81 11.08
C GLN A 314 -5.62 -8.69 9.60
N LEU A 315 -5.18 -7.50 9.18
CA LEU A 315 -4.63 -7.25 7.84
C LEU A 315 -3.40 -8.12 7.55
N ALA A 316 -2.45 -8.20 8.49
CA ALA A 316 -1.25 -9.02 8.33
C ALA A 316 -1.60 -10.52 8.17
N GLU A 317 -2.49 -11.05 9.01
CA GLU A 317 -2.98 -12.43 8.88
C GLU A 317 -3.71 -12.66 7.56
N ASP A 318 -4.53 -11.70 7.13
CA ASP A 318 -5.30 -11.84 5.90
C ASP A 318 -4.45 -11.86 4.65
N LEU A 319 -3.35 -11.11 4.65
CA LEU A 319 -2.31 -11.12 3.62
C LEU A 319 -1.42 -12.37 3.67
N GLY A 320 -1.41 -13.12 4.78
CA GLY A 320 -0.41 -14.15 5.03
C GLY A 320 0.99 -13.58 5.23
N ALA A 321 1.09 -12.36 5.78
CA ALA A 321 2.32 -11.62 6.00
C ALA A 321 2.65 -11.51 7.49
N SER A 322 3.94 -11.45 7.84
CA SER A 322 4.35 -11.20 9.22
C SER A 322 4.16 -9.72 9.61
N PRO A 323 3.53 -9.41 10.74
CA PRO A 323 3.42 -8.04 11.23
C PRO A 323 4.77 -7.51 11.73
N ILE A 324 5.18 -6.32 11.29
CA ILE A 324 6.25 -5.52 11.89
C ILE A 324 5.61 -4.30 12.53
N TRP A 325 5.45 -4.32 13.84
CA TRP A 325 4.78 -3.25 14.56
C TRP A 325 5.76 -2.13 14.93
N VAL A 326 5.49 -0.92 14.45
CA VAL A 326 6.19 0.32 14.79
C VAL A 326 5.41 1.03 15.89
N PHE A 327 6.10 1.50 16.93
CA PHE A 327 5.50 2.30 18.00
C PHE A 327 6.37 3.50 18.39
N ASN A 328 5.73 4.51 18.96
CA ASN A 328 6.39 5.72 19.45
C ASN A 328 7.36 5.38 20.61
N ASN A 329 8.58 5.90 20.54
CA ASN A 329 9.66 5.68 21.51
C ASN A 329 9.83 6.84 22.52
N GLY A 330 8.79 7.67 22.67
CA GLY A 330 8.82 8.93 23.40
C GLY A 330 9.41 10.10 22.62
N ILE A 331 9.46 10.04 21.29
CA ILE A 331 9.99 11.10 20.42
C ILE A 331 8.97 11.44 19.32
N SER A 332 8.95 12.72 18.96
CA SER A 332 8.26 13.28 17.80
C SER A 332 9.25 14.13 16.98
N HIS A 333 8.77 14.75 15.90
CA HIS A 333 9.59 15.69 15.14
C HIS A 333 10.09 16.88 15.98
N ASN A 334 9.28 17.44 16.89
CA ASN A 334 9.62 18.68 17.59
C ASN A 334 9.83 18.54 19.10
N ASP A 335 9.43 17.43 19.72
CA ASP A 335 9.62 17.19 21.15
C ASP A 335 10.00 15.73 21.48
N GLN A 336 10.59 15.54 22.67
CA GLN A 336 11.09 14.24 23.11
C GLN A 336 11.03 14.14 24.64
N VAL A 337 10.67 12.95 25.13
CA VAL A 337 10.66 12.59 26.53
C VAL A 337 12.07 12.18 26.95
N GLU A 338 12.59 12.81 28.01
CA GLU A 338 13.87 12.41 28.61
C GLU A 338 13.83 10.93 29.01
N THR A 339 14.94 10.21 28.82
CA THR A 339 15.05 8.77 29.16
C THR A 339 14.57 8.41 30.56
N LYS A 340 14.81 9.25 31.57
CA LYS A 340 14.35 8.98 32.95
C LYS A 340 12.81 8.93 33.11
N ASN A 341 12.08 9.46 32.12
CA ASN A 341 10.62 9.59 32.12
C ASN A 341 9.96 8.75 31.01
N VAL A 342 10.72 7.95 30.24
CA VAL A 342 10.20 7.22 29.05
C VAL A 342 9.36 5.99 29.42
N MET A 343 9.39 5.54 30.67
CA MET A 343 8.73 4.32 31.13
C MET A 343 7.23 4.19 30.77
N PRO A 344 6.41 5.25 30.75
CA PRO A 344 5.04 5.15 30.26
C PRO A 344 4.97 4.65 28.80
N PHE A 345 5.85 5.12 27.91
CA PHE A 345 5.90 4.66 26.52
C PHE A 345 6.42 3.21 26.43
N VAL A 346 7.39 2.84 27.28
CA VAL A 346 7.84 1.45 27.39
C VAL A 346 6.67 0.53 27.80
N GLN A 347 5.83 0.97 28.75
CA GLN A 347 4.66 0.21 29.15
C GLN A 347 3.62 0.12 28.02
N GLU A 348 3.41 1.17 27.24
CA GLU A 348 2.53 1.12 26.05
C GLU A 348 2.99 0.04 25.06
N ALA A 349 4.30 -0.09 24.83
CA ALA A 349 4.85 -1.12 23.96
C ALA A 349 4.68 -2.54 24.53
N ILE A 350 4.97 -2.74 25.82
CA ILE A 350 4.79 -4.04 26.48
C ILE A 350 3.31 -4.46 26.48
N ASP A 351 2.40 -3.52 26.71
CA ASP A 351 0.96 -3.74 26.68
C ASP A 351 0.46 -4.09 25.28
N GLY A 352 1.00 -3.46 24.23
CA GLY A 352 0.65 -3.78 22.84
C GLY A 352 1.17 -5.14 22.40
N ILE A 353 2.36 -5.53 22.90
CA ILE A 353 2.84 -6.91 22.73
C ILE A 353 1.96 -7.89 23.49
N GLU A 354 1.48 -7.58 24.71
CA GLU A 354 0.53 -8.44 25.43
C GLU A 354 -0.82 -8.51 24.70
N PHE A 355 -1.29 -7.42 24.11
CA PHE A 355 -2.49 -7.42 23.25
C PHE A 355 -2.33 -8.41 22.10
N ALA A 356 -1.18 -8.40 21.42
CA ALA A 356 -0.93 -9.29 20.30
C ALA A 356 -0.70 -10.75 20.75
N ARG A 357 0.17 -10.98 21.74
CA ARG A 357 0.71 -12.31 22.08
C ARG A 357 0.13 -12.96 23.32
N GLY A 358 -0.51 -12.18 24.20
CA GLY A 358 -0.97 -12.65 25.50
C GLY A 358 -2.16 -13.61 25.38
N ASP A 359 -2.30 -14.48 26.38
CA ASP A 359 -3.46 -15.37 26.50
C ASP A 359 -4.77 -14.57 26.54
N SER A 360 -5.87 -15.17 26.10
CA SER A 360 -7.21 -14.54 26.13
C SER A 360 -7.68 -14.11 27.53
N ASN A 361 -6.98 -14.53 28.59
CA ASN A 361 -7.27 -14.18 29.99
C ASN A 361 -6.32 -13.10 30.54
N SER A 362 -5.30 -12.67 29.79
CA SER A 362 -4.42 -11.57 30.19
C SER A 362 -5.13 -10.22 30.04
N THR A 363 -4.54 -9.16 30.58
CA THR A 363 -5.17 -7.83 30.59
C THR A 363 -5.49 -7.39 29.15
N TRP A 364 -4.50 -7.41 28.27
CA TRP A 364 -4.68 -6.98 26.89
C TRP A 364 -5.09 -8.10 25.93
N GLY A 365 -4.74 -9.36 26.21
CA GLY A 365 -5.21 -10.50 25.44
C GLY A 365 -6.73 -10.73 25.57
N SER A 366 -7.32 -10.37 26.73
CA SER A 366 -8.78 -10.38 26.88
C SER A 366 -9.50 -9.30 26.06
N VAL A 367 -8.85 -8.15 25.82
CA VAL A 367 -9.37 -7.11 24.92
C VAL A 367 -9.39 -7.63 23.48
N ARG A 368 -8.29 -8.23 23.01
CA ARG A 368 -8.21 -8.87 21.70
C ARG A 368 -9.29 -9.95 21.53
N ALA A 369 -9.43 -10.82 22.52
CA ALA A 369 -10.44 -11.89 22.52
C ALA A 369 -11.88 -11.34 22.45
N ALA A 370 -12.18 -10.28 23.21
CA ALA A 370 -13.49 -9.61 23.19
C ALA A 370 -13.79 -8.93 21.85
N MET A 371 -12.75 -8.55 21.08
CA MET A 371 -12.87 -8.04 19.72
C MET A 371 -13.06 -9.13 18.66
N GLY A 372 -13.14 -10.41 19.07
CA GLY A 372 -13.46 -11.54 18.20
C GLY A 372 -12.27 -12.40 17.80
N HIS A 373 -11.06 -12.11 18.30
CA HIS A 373 -9.84 -12.88 17.99
C HIS A 373 -9.18 -13.42 19.27
N PRO A 374 -9.62 -14.59 19.78
CA PRO A 374 -9.10 -15.14 21.03
C PRO A 374 -7.66 -15.64 20.92
N GLU A 375 -7.22 -16.06 19.74
CA GLU A 375 -5.87 -16.58 19.52
C GLU A 375 -4.83 -15.46 19.47
N PRO A 376 -3.60 -15.68 19.94
CA PRO A 376 -2.53 -14.71 19.76
C PRO A 376 -2.17 -14.46 18.29
N PHE A 377 -1.85 -13.22 17.94
CA PHE A 377 -1.24 -12.85 16.67
C PHE A 377 0.26 -13.21 16.65
N GLU A 378 0.79 -13.54 15.47
CA GLU A 378 2.20 -13.90 15.28
C GLU A 378 3.14 -12.66 15.20
N LEU A 379 3.26 -11.92 16.31
CA LEU A 379 4.17 -10.76 16.41
C LEU A 379 5.62 -11.18 16.71
N LYS A 380 6.45 -11.26 15.66
CA LYS A 380 7.88 -11.58 15.75
C LYS A 380 8.80 -10.36 15.74
N TYR A 381 8.36 -9.24 15.16
CA TYR A 381 9.20 -8.09 14.87
C TYR A 381 8.56 -6.81 15.41
N VAL A 382 9.37 -5.99 16.07
CA VAL A 382 8.97 -4.64 16.50
C VAL A 382 10.03 -3.61 16.14
N ALA A 383 9.61 -2.41 15.78
CA ALA A 383 10.49 -1.27 15.51
C ALA A 383 10.25 -0.16 16.54
N VAL A 384 11.36 0.33 17.12
CA VAL A 384 11.33 1.32 18.22
C VAL A 384 11.54 2.73 17.65
N GLY A 385 10.43 3.41 17.34
CA GLY A 385 10.41 4.74 16.71
C GLY A 385 10.59 4.72 15.20
N ASN A 386 10.70 5.92 14.62
CA ASN A 386 10.88 6.17 13.20
C ASN A 386 11.79 7.40 12.99
N GLU A 387 12.71 7.34 12.02
CA GLU A 387 13.81 8.31 11.76
C GLU A 387 14.41 9.13 12.94
N ASP A 388 14.50 8.57 14.16
CA ASP A 388 14.83 9.27 15.40
C ASP A 388 16.31 9.21 15.81
N CYS A 389 17.13 8.41 15.14
CA CYS A 389 18.46 8.03 15.65
C CYS A 389 19.37 9.22 16.02
N PHE A 390 19.24 10.34 15.31
CA PHE A 390 20.02 11.55 15.55
C PHE A 390 19.53 12.40 16.74
N LYS A 391 18.38 12.07 17.34
CA LYS A 391 17.77 12.80 18.44
C LYS A 391 18.46 12.47 19.77
N SER A 392 18.59 13.48 20.62
CA SER A 392 19.40 13.41 21.85
C SER A 392 19.01 12.27 22.80
N TYR A 393 17.72 11.97 22.95
CA TYR A 393 17.26 10.92 23.88
C TYR A 393 17.04 9.56 23.22
N TYR A 394 17.16 9.43 21.90
CA TYR A 394 16.88 8.17 21.20
C TYR A 394 17.65 7.00 21.79
N ARG A 395 18.98 7.13 21.92
CA ARG A 395 19.84 6.06 22.45
C ARG A 395 19.40 5.59 23.83
N GLY A 396 19.13 6.53 24.73
CA GLY A 396 18.71 6.21 26.09
C GLY A 396 17.32 5.56 26.10
N ASN A 397 16.37 6.13 25.36
CA ASN A 397 15.02 5.62 25.25
C ASN A 397 15.03 4.20 24.67
N TYR A 398 15.67 4.00 23.54
CA TYR A 398 15.81 2.70 22.87
C TYR A 398 16.33 1.61 23.83
N LEU A 399 17.33 1.90 24.66
CA LEU A 399 17.86 0.92 25.60
C LEU A 399 16.85 0.52 26.67
N GLU A 400 15.98 1.43 27.13
CA GLU A 400 14.88 1.10 28.05
C GLU A 400 13.86 0.18 27.38
N PHE A 401 13.45 0.47 26.14
CA PHE A 401 12.57 -0.40 25.35
C PHE A 401 13.20 -1.77 25.11
N TYR A 402 14.44 -1.81 24.61
CA TYR A 402 15.17 -3.03 24.30
C TYR A 402 15.25 -3.94 25.52
N ASN A 403 15.68 -3.40 26.67
CA ASN A 403 15.82 -4.18 27.90
C ASN A 403 14.48 -4.69 28.42
N ALA A 404 13.43 -3.86 28.41
CA ALA A 404 12.10 -4.26 28.86
C ALA A 404 11.49 -5.35 27.96
N ILE A 405 11.57 -5.17 26.63
CA ILE A 405 11.01 -6.12 25.66
C ILE A 405 11.80 -7.42 25.69
N LYS A 406 13.14 -7.40 25.65
CA LYS A 406 13.94 -8.64 25.74
C LYS A 406 13.76 -9.39 27.04
N LYS A 407 13.44 -8.69 28.14
CA LYS A 407 13.13 -9.33 29.42
C LYS A 407 11.78 -10.04 29.41
N ALA A 408 10.75 -9.42 28.81
CA ALA A 408 9.38 -9.96 28.80
C ALA A 408 9.16 -10.97 27.64
N TYR A 409 9.76 -10.70 26.48
CA TYR A 409 9.56 -11.41 25.22
C TYR A 409 10.92 -11.60 24.50
N PRO A 410 11.80 -12.47 25.01
CA PRO A 410 13.18 -12.60 24.53
C PRO A 410 13.30 -13.05 23.05
N ASP A 411 12.26 -13.68 22.52
CA ASP A 411 12.18 -14.16 21.14
C ASP A 411 11.80 -13.07 20.12
N ILE A 412 11.22 -11.95 20.54
CA ILE A 412 10.90 -10.83 19.65
C ILE A 412 12.19 -10.20 19.12
N LYS A 413 12.22 -9.99 17.80
CA LYS A 413 13.28 -9.28 17.10
C LYS A 413 13.02 -7.77 17.13
N ILE A 414 14.01 -7.03 17.59
CA ILE A 414 13.91 -5.58 17.79
C ILE A 414 14.74 -4.86 16.72
N ILE A 415 14.07 -4.00 15.98
CA ILE A 415 14.66 -3.14 14.95
C ILE A 415 15.04 -1.81 15.60
N SER A 416 16.33 -1.49 15.57
CA SER A 416 16.82 -0.15 15.86
C SER A 416 16.61 0.74 14.66
N ASN A 417 16.22 1.98 14.92
CA ASN A 417 15.95 2.98 13.91
C ASN A 417 17.22 3.76 13.48
N CYS A 418 18.39 3.30 13.93
CA CYS A 418 19.68 3.80 13.49
C CYS A 418 20.21 3.06 12.27
N ASP A 419 20.76 3.80 11.31
CA ASP A 419 21.48 3.22 10.16
C ASP A 419 22.85 2.65 10.59
N ALA A 420 23.13 1.42 10.16
CA ALA A 420 24.41 0.74 10.35
C ALA A 420 25.06 0.26 9.04
N SER A 421 24.57 0.73 7.89
CA SER A 421 25.02 0.35 6.55
C SER A 421 26.51 0.63 6.32
N ALA A 422 27.04 1.72 6.89
CA ALA A 422 28.45 2.11 6.77
C ALA A 422 29.29 1.77 8.02
N LYS A 423 28.68 1.78 9.21
CA LYS A 423 29.36 1.54 10.49
C LYS A 423 28.45 0.73 11.41
N PRO A 424 28.97 -0.33 12.08
CA PRO A 424 28.15 -1.12 13.00
C PRO A 424 27.53 -0.27 14.11
N LEU A 425 26.34 -0.67 14.56
CA LEU A 425 25.71 -0.10 15.74
C LEU A 425 26.61 -0.26 16.97
N ASP A 426 26.55 0.74 17.85
CA ASP A 426 27.22 0.78 19.15
C ASP A 426 26.28 0.43 20.31
N HIS A 427 25.11 -0.13 20.00
CA HIS A 427 24.07 -0.59 20.93
C HIS A 427 23.43 -1.87 20.38
N PRO A 428 22.81 -2.72 21.22
CA PRO A 428 22.27 -4.00 20.76
C PRO A 428 20.98 -3.83 19.95
N ALA A 429 20.87 -4.54 18.84
CA ALA A 429 19.65 -4.66 18.04
C ALA A 429 19.68 -6.00 17.28
N ASP A 430 18.52 -6.53 16.90
CA ASP A 430 18.47 -7.66 15.97
C ASP A 430 18.61 -7.20 14.51
N TYR A 431 18.04 -6.02 14.20
CA TYR A 431 18.13 -5.37 12.89
C TYR A 431 18.40 -3.87 13.05
N PHE A 432 18.99 -3.28 12.02
CA PHE A 432 19.12 -1.83 11.89
C PHE A 432 18.24 -1.32 10.76
N ASP A 433 17.72 -0.11 10.88
CA ASP A 433 16.81 0.49 9.92
C ASP A 433 17.57 1.35 8.90
N TYR A 434 17.12 1.33 7.65
CA TYR A 434 17.69 2.10 6.55
C TYR A 434 16.59 2.75 5.72
N HIS A 435 16.71 4.07 5.55
CA HIS A 435 15.75 4.92 4.84
C HIS A 435 16.45 5.62 3.68
N ILE A 436 15.83 5.66 2.49
CA ILE A 436 16.38 6.44 1.38
C ILE A 436 15.34 7.06 0.44
N TYR A 437 15.53 8.36 0.21
CA TYR A 437 14.63 9.20 -0.58
C TYR A 437 15.42 10.16 -1.47
N THR A 438 15.57 9.84 -2.75
CA THR A 438 16.47 10.58 -3.67
C THR A 438 15.97 10.65 -5.12
N LEU A 439 16.76 11.21 -6.04
CA LEU A 439 16.52 11.24 -7.49
C LEU A 439 16.71 9.84 -8.09
N ALA A 440 16.07 9.56 -9.23
CA ALA A 440 16.13 8.25 -9.90
C ALA A 440 17.55 7.81 -10.25
N ARG A 441 18.35 8.73 -10.83
CA ARG A 441 19.75 8.46 -11.18
C ARG A 441 20.60 8.17 -9.95
N ASP A 442 20.34 8.89 -8.86
CA ASP A 442 21.09 8.72 -7.61
C ASP A 442 20.74 7.37 -7.00
N LEU A 443 19.45 6.99 -6.95
CA LEU A 443 19.04 5.69 -6.42
C LEU A 443 19.59 4.54 -7.29
N PHE A 444 19.60 4.69 -8.62
CA PHE A 444 20.25 3.74 -9.52
C PHE A 444 21.72 3.51 -9.15
N SER A 445 22.47 4.60 -8.89
CA SER A 445 23.90 4.54 -8.55
C SER A 445 24.19 3.85 -7.21
N LYS A 446 23.17 3.69 -6.36
CA LYS A 446 23.25 3.09 -5.03
C LYS A 446 22.95 1.59 -5.02
N SER A 447 22.79 0.97 -6.19
CA SER A 447 22.71 -0.48 -6.36
C SER A 447 23.89 -1.26 -5.76
N HIS A 448 25.00 -0.59 -5.44
CA HIS A 448 26.19 -1.20 -4.80
C HIS A 448 26.44 -0.71 -3.36
N ASP A 449 25.54 0.09 -2.77
CA ASP A 449 25.76 0.69 -1.43
C ASP A 449 25.94 -0.38 -0.34
N PHE A 450 25.25 -1.52 -0.47
CA PHE A 450 25.32 -2.62 0.50
C PHE A 450 26.49 -3.60 0.29
N ASP A 451 27.22 -3.50 -0.84
CA ASP A 451 28.31 -4.43 -1.17
C ASP A 451 29.40 -4.44 -0.09
N ASN A 452 29.64 -3.27 0.51
CA ASN A 452 30.68 -3.06 1.53
C ASN A 452 30.12 -2.92 2.95
N THR A 453 28.82 -3.16 3.16
CA THR A 453 28.23 -3.10 4.50
C THR A 453 28.93 -4.09 5.44
N PRO A 454 29.24 -3.70 6.69
CA PRO A 454 29.87 -4.61 7.66
C PRO A 454 28.99 -5.83 7.97
N ARG A 455 29.57 -7.04 7.87
CA ARG A 455 28.89 -8.32 8.19
C ARG A 455 29.04 -8.76 9.66
N ASN A 456 29.58 -7.90 10.54
CA ASN A 456 29.84 -8.19 11.96
C ASN A 456 28.82 -7.54 12.92
N GLY A 457 27.64 -7.17 12.45
CA GLY A 457 26.58 -6.52 13.21
C GLY A 457 25.19 -7.06 12.88
N PRO A 458 24.12 -6.36 13.30
CA PRO A 458 22.76 -6.70 12.90
C PRO A 458 22.59 -6.58 11.37
N LYS A 459 21.62 -7.32 10.83
CA LYS A 459 21.22 -7.21 9.43
C LYS A 459 20.37 -5.95 9.19
N ALA A 460 20.31 -5.52 7.94
CA ALA A 460 19.54 -4.37 7.50
C ALA A 460 18.06 -4.72 7.33
N PHE A 461 17.21 -3.83 7.80
CA PHE A 461 15.85 -3.64 7.33
C PHE A 461 15.83 -2.34 6.52
N VAL A 462 15.70 -2.44 5.20
CA VAL A 462 15.44 -1.28 4.34
C VAL A 462 13.94 -0.99 4.44
N SER A 463 13.53 -0.32 5.51
CA SER A 463 12.11 -0.18 5.84
C SER A 463 11.39 0.82 4.94
N GLU A 464 12.13 1.77 4.37
CA GLU A 464 11.59 2.79 3.48
C GLU A 464 12.58 3.11 2.36
N TYR A 465 12.14 2.98 1.12
CA TYR A 465 12.86 3.52 -0.04
C TYR A 465 11.87 4.04 -1.08
N ALA A 466 12.25 5.12 -1.77
CA ALA A 466 11.58 5.60 -2.97
C ALA A 466 12.39 6.67 -3.72
N VAL A 467 12.13 6.79 -5.01
CA VAL A 467 12.47 8.01 -5.75
C VAL A 467 11.36 9.02 -5.52
N ASN A 468 11.67 10.10 -4.79
CA ASN A 468 10.65 11.08 -4.33
C ASN A 468 11.03 12.54 -4.56
N LYS A 469 12.09 12.78 -5.34
CA LYS A 469 12.54 14.13 -5.66
C LYS A 469 11.84 14.61 -6.94
N ALA A 470 12.29 15.75 -7.47
CA ALA A 470 11.59 16.47 -8.53
C ALA A 470 11.36 15.64 -9.82
N ASP A 471 12.19 14.63 -10.09
CA ASP A 471 12.07 13.74 -11.23
C ASP A 471 11.04 12.63 -11.06
N ALA A 472 10.54 12.38 -9.84
CA ALA A 472 9.56 11.32 -9.55
C ALA A 472 8.14 11.66 -10.01
N LYS A 473 7.77 12.95 -9.93
CA LYS A 473 6.39 13.44 -10.16
C LYS A 473 5.36 12.58 -9.43
N ASN A 474 4.35 12.00 -10.11
CA ASN A 474 3.34 11.15 -9.48
C ASN A 474 3.67 9.65 -9.58
N GLY A 475 4.90 9.30 -9.95
CA GLY A 475 5.35 7.93 -10.13
C GLY A 475 5.42 7.59 -11.60
N ASN A 476 6.59 7.82 -12.19
CA ASN A 476 6.86 7.56 -13.60
C ASN A 476 7.83 6.39 -13.80
N LEU A 477 8.05 6.01 -15.07
CA LEU A 477 8.96 4.94 -15.42
C LEU A 477 10.41 5.21 -14.95
N LEU A 478 10.89 6.45 -15.02
CA LEU A 478 12.25 6.80 -14.61
C LEU A 478 12.50 6.47 -13.13
N ALA A 479 11.59 6.88 -12.26
CA ALA A 479 11.61 6.56 -10.83
C ALA A 479 11.68 5.05 -10.60
N ALA A 480 10.78 4.31 -11.24
CA ALA A 480 10.71 2.86 -11.16
C ALA A 480 12.00 2.16 -11.62
N LEU A 481 12.68 2.65 -12.67
CA LEU A 481 13.95 2.08 -13.11
C LEU A 481 15.09 2.32 -12.11
N GLY A 482 15.09 3.47 -11.43
CA GLY A 482 16.06 3.76 -10.37
C GLY A 482 15.87 2.83 -9.17
N GLU A 483 14.62 2.62 -8.80
CA GLU A 483 14.22 1.69 -7.74
C GLU A 483 14.54 0.24 -8.09
N ALA A 484 14.27 -0.18 -9.33
CA ALA A 484 14.58 -1.53 -9.80
C ALA A 484 16.08 -1.84 -9.64
N ALA A 485 16.96 -0.93 -10.06
CA ALA A 485 18.40 -1.09 -9.90
C ALA A 485 18.81 -1.25 -8.43
N PHE A 486 18.26 -0.39 -7.56
CA PHE A 486 18.52 -0.46 -6.13
C PHE A 486 18.07 -1.80 -5.53
N LEU A 487 16.86 -2.26 -5.87
CA LEU A 487 16.35 -3.56 -5.41
C LEU A 487 17.18 -4.75 -5.87
N LEU A 488 17.73 -4.73 -7.09
CA LEU A 488 18.68 -5.77 -7.55
C LEU A 488 19.95 -5.79 -6.68
N GLY A 489 20.42 -4.60 -6.27
CA GLY A 489 21.52 -4.45 -5.31
C GLY A 489 21.22 -5.04 -3.93
N LEU A 490 20.02 -4.78 -3.41
CA LEU A 490 19.55 -5.32 -2.13
C LEU A 490 19.38 -6.85 -2.19
N GLU A 491 18.79 -7.37 -3.26
CA GLU A 491 18.64 -8.81 -3.49
C GLU A 491 20.00 -9.52 -3.54
N LYS A 492 20.97 -8.91 -4.24
CA LYS A 492 22.35 -9.40 -4.25
C LYS A 492 22.96 -9.39 -2.84
N ASN A 493 22.66 -8.42 -1.99
CA ASN A 493 23.18 -8.33 -0.63
C ASN A 493 22.22 -8.93 0.43
N SER A 494 21.40 -9.90 0.04
CA SER A 494 20.46 -10.62 0.93
C SER A 494 21.11 -11.42 2.08
N ASP A 495 22.45 -11.53 2.10
CA ASP A 495 23.20 -12.03 3.26
C ASP A 495 23.13 -11.05 4.45
N ILE A 496 23.09 -9.74 4.16
CA ILE A 496 23.03 -8.66 5.15
C ILE A 496 21.70 -7.91 5.13
N VAL A 497 20.94 -7.94 4.03
CA VAL A 497 19.60 -7.34 3.92
C VAL A 497 18.54 -8.40 4.20
N GLU A 498 17.77 -8.23 5.27
CA GLU A 498 16.76 -9.19 5.70
C GLU A 498 15.36 -8.87 5.20
N MET A 499 15.04 -7.57 5.09
CA MET A 499 13.70 -7.06 4.82
C MET A 499 13.79 -5.75 4.02
N VAL A 500 12.88 -5.55 3.09
CA VAL A 500 12.81 -4.40 2.15
C VAL A 500 11.35 -4.05 1.89
N SER A 501 10.98 -2.77 2.05
CA SER A 501 9.64 -2.27 1.73
C SER A 501 9.67 -0.89 1.06
N TYR A 502 8.86 -0.74 0.01
CA TYR A 502 8.65 0.53 -0.68
C TYR A 502 7.77 1.45 0.18
N ALA A 503 8.06 2.76 0.18
CA ALA A 503 7.28 3.74 0.93
C ALA A 503 6.95 5.00 0.13
N PRO A 504 5.71 5.54 0.24
CA PRO A 504 4.50 4.96 0.85
C PRO A 504 3.70 4.07 -0.12
N LEU A 505 2.77 3.29 0.43
CA LEU A 505 2.01 2.30 -0.35
C LEU A 505 0.80 2.90 -1.09
N PHE A 506 0.03 3.77 -0.45
CA PHE A 506 -1.28 4.22 -0.93
C PHE A 506 -1.42 5.74 -0.95
N VAL A 507 -1.96 6.29 -2.04
CA VAL A 507 -2.33 7.71 -2.15
C VAL A 507 -3.73 7.93 -2.71
N ASN A 508 -4.58 8.61 -1.94
CA ASN A 508 -5.82 9.16 -2.47
C ASN A 508 -5.50 10.40 -3.31
N THR A 509 -5.87 10.40 -4.59
CA THR A 509 -5.47 11.48 -5.49
C THR A 509 -6.04 12.86 -5.13
N ASN A 510 -7.05 12.91 -4.25
CA ASN A 510 -7.74 14.14 -3.90
C ASN A 510 -7.01 14.96 -2.82
N ASP A 511 -6.11 14.34 -2.04
CA ASP A 511 -5.27 15.03 -1.06
C ASP A 511 -3.90 14.36 -0.93
N ARG A 512 -2.97 14.78 -1.79
CA ARG A 512 -1.60 14.29 -1.81
C ARG A 512 -0.72 15.10 -0.84
N ARG A 513 -0.29 14.47 0.24
CA ARG A 513 0.67 14.96 1.22
C ARG A 513 2.11 14.55 0.88
N TRP A 514 2.25 13.42 0.20
CA TRP A 514 3.50 12.87 -0.28
C TRP A 514 3.34 12.33 -1.69
N ILE A 515 4.41 12.38 -2.50
CA ILE A 515 4.45 11.79 -3.83
C ILE A 515 5.85 11.26 -4.15
N PRO A 516 5.95 10.18 -4.93
CA PRO A 516 4.86 9.33 -5.43
C PRO A 516 4.51 8.18 -4.48
N ASP A 517 3.41 7.46 -4.69
CA ASP A 517 3.11 6.27 -3.89
C ASP A 517 2.95 5.07 -4.82
N ALA A 518 3.03 3.85 -4.29
CA ALA A 518 2.93 2.65 -5.12
C ALA A 518 1.53 2.55 -5.78
N ILE A 519 0.47 2.84 -5.03
CA ILE A 519 -0.91 2.63 -5.45
C ILE A 519 -1.67 3.95 -5.34
N VAL A 520 -2.17 4.43 -6.48
CA VAL A 520 -2.99 5.65 -6.55
C VAL A 520 -4.46 5.25 -6.64
N PHE A 521 -5.31 5.90 -5.86
CA PHE A 521 -6.74 5.59 -5.86
C PHE A 521 -7.65 6.79 -5.60
N ASN A 522 -8.94 6.58 -5.77
CA ASN A 522 -10.04 7.41 -5.26
C ASN A 522 -11.18 6.50 -4.77
N SER A 523 -12.39 7.04 -4.64
CA SER A 523 -13.58 6.28 -4.20
C SER A 523 -13.86 5.01 -5.02
N SER A 524 -13.52 5.00 -6.32
CA SER A 524 -14.01 3.99 -7.29
C SER A 524 -12.97 3.49 -8.30
N HIS A 525 -11.83 4.16 -8.43
CA HIS A 525 -10.76 3.81 -9.36
C HIS A 525 -9.43 3.72 -8.63
N LEU A 526 -8.54 2.88 -9.16
CA LEU A 526 -7.17 2.70 -8.68
C LEU A 526 -6.24 2.32 -9.83
N TYR A 527 -4.95 2.54 -9.64
CA TYR A 527 -3.89 2.00 -10.48
C TYR A 527 -2.59 1.89 -9.69
N GLY A 528 -1.72 0.96 -10.11
CA GLY A 528 -0.34 0.90 -9.64
C GLY A 528 0.54 1.83 -10.44
N THR A 529 1.41 2.60 -9.78
CA THR A 529 2.48 3.33 -10.45
C THR A 529 3.51 2.33 -11.04
N PRO A 530 4.39 2.76 -11.96
CA PRO A 530 5.49 1.91 -12.41
C PRO A 530 6.32 1.33 -11.25
N SER A 531 6.44 2.06 -10.14
CA SER A 531 7.09 1.59 -8.89
C SER A 531 6.38 0.40 -8.23
N TYR A 532 5.03 0.38 -8.23
CA TYR A 532 4.27 -0.81 -7.83
C TYR A 532 4.57 -2.00 -8.75
N TRP A 533 4.62 -1.76 -10.06
CA TRP A 533 4.89 -2.82 -11.02
C TRP A 533 6.32 -3.34 -11.01
N VAL A 534 7.29 -2.56 -10.54
CA VAL A 534 8.66 -3.04 -10.27
C VAL A 534 8.66 -4.09 -9.17
N GLN A 535 7.88 -3.90 -8.10
CA GLN A 535 7.81 -4.86 -6.99
C GLN A 535 7.33 -6.25 -7.45
N HIS A 536 6.47 -6.31 -8.47
CA HIS A 536 6.01 -7.58 -9.07
C HIS A 536 7.14 -8.48 -9.60
N PHE A 537 8.27 -7.91 -10.00
CA PHE A 537 9.44 -8.68 -10.48
C PHE A 537 10.18 -9.40 -9.34
N PHE A 538 9.87 -9.08 -8.08
CA PHE A 538 10.55 -9.64 -6.91
C PHE A 538 9.66 -10.59 -6.09
N THR A 539 8.47 -10.92 -6.61
CA THR A 539 7.48 -11.80 -5.94
C THR A 539 7.98 -13.23 -5.67
N GLU A 540 8.95 -13.70 -6.45
CA GLU A 540 9.58 -15.02 -6.29
C GLU A 540 10.94 -14.93 -5.58
N SER A 541 11.41 -13.74 -5.20
CA SER A 541 12.74 -13.54 -4.61
C SER A 541 12.82 -14.00 -3.16
N SER A 542 11.79 -13.71 -2.36
CA SER A 542 11.74 -14.11 -0.95
C SER A 542 11.68 -15.63 -0.85
N GLY A 543 12.68 -16.23 -0.20
CA GLY A 543 12.83 -17.70 -0.10
C GLY A 543 13.56 -18.36 -1.28
N ALA A 544 13.92 -17.60 -2.32
CA ALA A 544 14.71 -18.12 -3.41
C ALA A 544 16.18 -18.32 -3.01
N THR A 545 16.98 -18.85 -3.94
CA THR A 545 18.42 -18.93 -3.81
C THR A 545 19.06 -17.93 -4.76
N LEU A 546 19.83 -16.99 -4.23
CA LEU A 546 20.64 -16.09 -5.05
C LEU A 546 21.76 -16.86 -5.74
N LEU A 547 21.91 -16.62 -7.03
CA LEU A 547 23.04 -17.09 -7.82
C LEU A 547 24.08 -15.97 -7.91
N ASN A 548 25.34 -16.29 -7.64
CA ASN A 548 26.39 -15.28 -7.70
C ASN A 548 26.55 -14.79 -9.15
N SER A 549 26.34 -13.49 -9.38
CA SER A 549 26.31 -12.93 -10.72
C SER A 549 27.18 -11.69 -10.84
N THR A 550 27.92 -11.57 -11.95
CA THR A 550 28.80 -10.43 -12.22
C THR A 550 28.63 -9.94 -13.65
N LEU A 551 28.35 -8.64 -13.80
CA LEU A 551 28.34 -7.98 -15.10
C LEU A 551 29.77 -7.73 -15.59
N LYS A 552 30.03 -8.05 -16.86
CA LYS A 552 31.27 -7.81 -17.60
C LYS A 552 30.96 -6.99 -18.84
N GLY A 553 31.85 -6.06 -19.15
CA GLY A 553 31.67 -5.07 -20.22
C GLY A 553 31.60 -3.66 -19.64
N LYS A 554 31.80 -2.65 -20.50
CA LYS A 554 31.65 -1.24 -20.09
C LYS A 554 30.16 -0.89 -20.13
N THR A 555 29.52 -0.84 -18.97
CA THR A 555 28.16 -0.32 -18.83
C THR A 555 28.06 0.55 -17.59
N SER A 556 27.35 1.67 -17.70
CA SER A 556 27.00 2.56 -16.58
C SER A 556 25.49 2.70 -16.41
N SER A 557 24.72 1.91 -17.15
CA SER A 557 23.26 2.00 -17.21
C SER A 557 22.57 0.65 -17.01
N VAL A 558 23.32 -0.43 -16.84
CA VAL A 558 22.77 -1.77 -16.67
C VAL A 558 23.15 -2.33 -15.33
N GLU A 559 22.16 -2.78 -14.57
CA GLU A 559 22.31 -3.60 -13.38
C GLU A 559 21.51 -4.89 -13.56
N ALA A 560 22.00 -5.99 -12.97
CA ALA A 560 21.36 -7.30 -13.12
C ALA A 560 21.66 -8.22 -11.93
N SER A 561 20.71 -9.12 -11.67
CA SER A 561 20.82 -10.20 -10.69
C SER A 561 20.29 -11.52 -11.28
N ALA A 562 20.65 -12.63 -10.64
CA ALA A 562 20.13 -13.94 -10.98
C ALA A 562 19.71 -14.68 -9.71
N ILE A 563 18.52 -15.26 -9.72
CA ILE A 563 18.03 -16.15 -8.66
C ILE A 563 17.64 -17.50 -9.24
N SER A 564 17.62 -18.51 -8.39
CA SER A 564 16.96 -19.79 -8.66
C SER A 564 15.86 -20.03 -7.64
N PHE A 565 14.70 -20.49 -8.12
CA PHE A 565 13.54 -20.76 -7.28
C PHE A 565 12.78 -21.97 -7.83
N GLN A 566 11.95 -22.57 -6.99
CA GLN A 566 11.12 -23.71 -7.37
C GLN A 566 9.65 -23.31 -7.28
N THR A 567 8.88 -23.62 -8.33
CA THR A 567 7.42 -23.43 -8.32
C THR A 567 6.74 -24.59 -9.04
N ASN A 568 5.65 -25.11 -8.46
CA ASN A 568 4.90 -26.26 -8.98
C ASN A 568 5.79 -27.49 -9.30
N GLY A 569 6.81 -27.73 -8.46
CA GLY A 569 7.75 -28.85 -8.62
C GLY A 569 8.76 -28.69 -9.77
N LYS A 570 8.86 -27.50 -10.38
CA LYS A 570 9.82 -27.18 -11.44
C LYS A 570 10.83 -26.15 -10.95
N ASP A 571 12.07 -26.31 -11.39
CA ASP A 571 13.19 -25.45 -11.02
C ASP A 571 13.45 -24.40 -12.10
N TYR A 572 13.55 -23.14 -11.68
CA TYR A 572 13.77 -22.00 -12.57
C TYR A 572 15.04 -21.24 -12.20
N ILE A 573 15.72 -20.70 -13.21
CA ILE A 573 16.63 -19.56 -13.05
C ILE A 573 15.92 -18.34 -13.61
N GLN A 574 15.79 -17.29 -12.81
CA GLN A 574 15.29 -15.99 -13.25
C GLN A 574 16.45 -15.00 -13.32
N ILE A 575 16.62 -14.40 -14.49
CA ILE A 575 17.52 -13.28 -14.71
C ILE A 575 16.71 -12.01 -14.68
N LYS A 576 17.07 -11.05 -13.83
CA LYS A 576 16.48 -9.71 -13.79
C LYS A 576 17.53 -8.70 -14.21
N ALA A 577 17.17 -7.78 -15.09
CA ALA A 577 18.08 -6.76 -15.56
C ALA A 577 17.34 -5.46 -15.85
N VAL A 578 17.88 -4.36 -15.36
CA VAL A 578 17.45 -3.00 -15.68
C VAL A 578 18.39 -2.41 -16.71
N ASN A 579 17.84 -1.74 -17.72
CA ASN A 579 18.57 -0.85 -18.62
C ASN A 579 18.03 0.56 -18.43
N PHE A 580 18.78 1.39 -17.70
CA PHE A 580 18.50 2.81 -17.48
C PHE A 580 18.98 3.69 -18.65
N GLY A 581 19.56 3.09 -19.69
CA GLY A 581 20.12 3.80 -20.84
C GLY A 581 19.10 4.07 -21.95
N GLU A 582 19.45 4.99 -22.84
CA GLU A 582 18.62 5.40 -23.98
C GLU A 582 18.72 4.46 -25.19
N GLN A 583 19.63 3.49 -25.15
CA GLN A 583 19.88 2.53 -26.23
C GLN A 583 19.61 1.11 -25.75
N SER A 584 19.24 0.23 -26.68
CA SER A 584 19.12 -1.19 -26.40
C SER A 584 20.48 -1.78 -25.99
N VAL A 585 20.44 -2.78 -25.12
CA VAL A 585 21.64 -3.52 -24.70
C VAL A 585 21.41 -5.01 -24.92
N ASN A 586 22.38 -5.66 -25.58
CA ASN A 586 22.40 -7.10 -25.72
C ASN A 586 23.06 -7.72 -24.48
N LEU A 587 22.24 -8.35 -23.63
CA LEU A 587 22.67 -9.05 -22.43
C LEU A 587 22.97 -10.51 -22.75
N LYS A 588 24.27 -10.84 -22.85
CA LYS A 588 24.74 -12.23 -22.91
C LYS A 588 24.79 -12.83 -21.51
N VAL A 589 24.06 -13.90 -21.23
CA VAL A 589 24.09 -14.61 -19.95
C VAL A 589 24.92 -15.88 -20.10
N ALA A 590 25.95 -16.02 -19.27
CA ALA A 590 26.80 -17.21 -19.22
C ALA A 590 26.60 -17.91 -17.88
N VAL A 591 25.84 -19.01 -17.87
CA VAL A 591 25.60 -19.82 -16.67
C VAL A 591 26.68 -20.89 -16.56
N THR A 592 27.31 -20.98 -15.39
CA THR A 592 28.35 -21.96 -15.07
C THR A 592 28.01 -22.70 -13.77
N GLY A 593 28.66 -23.84 -13.50
CA GLY A 593 28.47 -24.58 -12.25
C GLY A 593 27.17 -25.39 -12.13
N LEU A 594 26.31 -25.39 -13.16
CA LEU A 594 25.09 -26.20 -13.24
C LEU A 594 25.07 -27.01 -14.54
N MET A 595 24.98 -28.34 -14.42
CA MET A 595 24.80 -29.26 -15.55
C MET A 595 23.30 -29.45 -15.81
N ALA A 596 22.69 -28.52 -16.55
CA ALA A 596 21.28 -28.56 -16.88
C ALA A 596 21.04 -28.02 -18.28
N LYS A 597 19.95 -28.47 -18.91
CA LYS A 597 19.39 -27.80 -20.07
C LYS A 597 18.52 -26.64 -19.61
N PHE A 598 18.57 -25.55 -20.35
CA PHE A 598 17.75 -24.37 -20.13
C PHE A 598 16.71 -24.27 -21.24
N TYR A 599 15.45 -24.10 -20.84
CA TYR A 599 14.34 -23.83 -21.74
C TYR A 599 13.75 -22.47 -21.39
N GLY A 600 13.58 -21.61 -22.38
CA GLY A 600 12.88 -20.35 -22.17
C GLY A 600 11.44 -20.61 -21.72
N SER A 601 11.01 -19.95 -20.65
CA SER A 601 9.66 -20.11 -20.08
C SER A 601 8.86 -18.82 -20.16
N LYS A 602 9.41 -17.72 -19.65
CA LYS A 602 8.69 -16.44 -19.57
C LYS A 602 9.64 -15.27 -19.75
N LYS A 603 9.18 -14.26 -20.45
CA LYS A 603 9.79 -12.92 -20.51
C LYS A 603 8.79 -11.92 -19.97
N LYS A 604 9.23 -11.01 -19.10
CA LYS A 604 8.43 -9.88 -18.61
C LYS A 604 9.23 -8.60 -18.78
N VAL A 605 8.64 -7.56 -19.37
CA VAL A 605 9.30 -6.27 -19.62
C VAL A 605 8.40 -5.13 -19.18
N LEU A 606 8.93 -4.24 -18.34
CA LEU A 606 8.34 -2.95 -17.99
C LEU A 606 9.10 -1.85 -18.73
N THR A 607 8.42 -1.11 -19.60
CA THR A 607 9.00 -0.01 -20.38
C THR A 607 7.89 0.88 -20.94
N SER A 608 8.24 2.03 -21.51
CA SER A 608 7.32 2.95 -22.18
C SER A 608 8.06 3.77 -23.24
N ALA A 609 7.32 4.50 -24.08
CA ALA A 609 7.89 5.38 -25.10
C ALA A 609 8.70 6.54 -24.49
N SER A 610 8.31 7.03 -23.31
CA SER A 610 9.02 8.07 -22.57
C SER A 610 9.25 7.64 -21.13
N VAL A 611 10.44 7.94 -20.60
CA VAL A 611 10.79 7.68 -19.18
C VAL A 611 9.95 8.48 -18.21
N MET A 612 9.35 9.58 -18.66
CA MET A 612 8.49 10.43 -17.85
C MET A 612 7.01 10.05 -17.94
N ASP A 613 6.67 8.95 -18.62
CA ASP A 613 5.29 8.47 -18.69
C ASP A 613 4.84 7.97 -17.30
N GLU A 614 3.54 8.15 -17.01
CA GLU A 614 2.87 7.77 -15.77
C GLU A 614 1.58 7.01 -16.07
N ASN A 615 1.21 6.07 -15.20
CA ASN A 615 -0.15 5.53 -15.20
C ASN A 615 -1.13 6.58 -14.68
N SER A 616 -2.40 6.50 -15.10
CA SER A 616 -3.45 7.44 -14.70
C SER A 616 -4.83 6.77 -14.74
N PHE A 617 -5.88 7.36 -14.19
CA PHE A 617 -7.22 6.75 -14.27
C PHE A 617 -7.75 6.61 -15.70
N SER A 618 -7.35 7.47 -16.64
CA SER A 618 -7.73 7.34 -18.05
C SER A 618 -6.89 6.30 -18.80
N ASN A 619 -5.72 5.95 -18.28
CA ASN A 619 -4.87 4.89 -18.82
C ASN A 619 -4.14 4.17 -17.67
N PRO A 620 -4.85 3.34 -16.88
CA PRO A 620 -4.31 2.76 -15.64
C PRO A 620 -3.21 1.74 -15.91
N ASN A 621 -3.19 1.20 -17.14
CA ASN A 621 -2.27 0.17 -17.58
C ASN A 621 -1.29 0.66 -18.66
N MET A 622 -1.00 1.97 -18.71
CA MET A 622 -0.06 2.53 -19.69
C MET A 622 1.33 1.88 -19.60
N ILE A 623 1.79 1.67 -18.37
CA ILE A 623 3.11 1.16 -18.01
C ILE A 623 2.88 0.05 -16.99
N VAL A 624 2.70 -1.15 -17.53
CA VAL A 624 2.55 -2.40 -16.78
C VAL A 624 3.46 -3.45 -17.40
N PRO A 625 3.89 -4.47 -16.64
CA PRO A 625 4.79 -5.48 -17.16
C PRO A 625 4.11 -6.25 -18.32
N GLN A 626 4.71 -6.21 -19.49
CA GLN A 626 4.28 -6.98 -20.65
C GLN A 626 4.89 -8.38 -20.58
N GLU A 627 4.05 -9.40 -20.46
CA GLU A 627 4.47 -10.80 -20.42
C GLU A 627 4.39 -11.44 -21.82
N SER A 628 5.41 -12.23 -22.17
CA SER A 628 5.45 -13.03 -23.38
C SER A 628 6.22 -14.34 -23.17
N LEU A 629 6.05 -15.29 -24.10
CA LEU A 629 6.85 -16.51 -24.11
C LEU A 629 8.31 -16.14 -24.43
N LEU A 630 9.24 -16.68 -23.65
CA LEU A 630 10.66 -16.60 -23.97
C LEU A 630 11.00 -17.74 -24.93
N GLU A 631 11.00 -17.47 -26.23
CA GLU A 631 11.39 -18.46 -27.25
C GLU A 631 12.90 -18.64 -27.27
N MET A 632 13.36 -19.88 -27.07
CA MET A 632 14.77 -20.25 -27.11
C MET A 632 14.96 -21.55 -27.89
N THR A 633 15.92 -21.57 -28.81
CA THR A 633 16.42 -22.78 -29.48
C THR A 633 17.35 -23.55 -28.54
N GLU A 634 17.33 -24.89 -28.59
CA GLU A 634 18.23 -25.72 -27.77
C GLU A 634 19.71 -25.34 -28.04
N GLN A 635 20.45 -25.06 -26.96
CA GLN A 635 21.92 -24.96 -26.88
C GLN A 635 22.64 -23.72 -27.44
N GLU A 636 21.98 -22.60 -27.71
CA GLU A 636 22.67 -21.35 -28.08
C GLU A 636 22.94 -20.40 -26.89
N ASP A 637 23.94 -19.53 -27.07
CA ASP A 637 24.30 -18.44 -26.16
C ASP A 637 23.02 -17.73 -25.64
N LEU A 638 22.82 -17.69 -24.31
CA LEU A 638 21.66 -16.99 -23.73
C LEU A 638 21.81 -15.48 -24.01
N MET A 639 21.20 -14.99 -25.08
CA MET A 639 21.26 -13.58 -25.47
C MET A 639 19.88 -12.95 -25.34
N PHE A 640 19.78 -11.91 -24.50
CA PHE A 640 18.54 -11.19 -24.28
C PHE A 640 18.71 -9.72 -24.66
N VAL A 641 17.74 -9.18 -25.41
CA VAL A 641 17.68 -7.76 -25.71
C VAL A 641 16.99 -7.04 -24.56
N LEU A 642 17.68 -6.08 -23.94
CA LEU A 642 17.13 -5.13 -22.98
C LEU A 642 16.77 -3.84 -23.73
N PRO A 643 15.48 -3.51 -23.93
CA PRO A 643 15.08 -2.25 -24.56
C PRO A 643 15.64 -1.03 -23.81
N PRO A 644 15.70 0.15 -24.44
CA PRO A 644 15.96 1.40 -23.74
C PRO A 644 15.00 1.56 -22.56
N HIS A 645 15.50 2.09 -21.45
CA HIS A 645 14.67 2.43 -20.28
C HIS A 645 13.69 1.32 -19.90
N SER A 646 14.22 0.16 -19.57
CA SER A 646 13.41 -1.03 -19.30
C SER A 646 13.87 -1.77 -18.06
N PHE A 647 12.92 -2.42 -17.40
CA PHE A 647 13.21 -3.46 -16.43
C PHE A 647 12.65 -4.79 -16.95
N SER A 648 13.53 -5.77 -17.10
CA SER A 648 13.22 -7.04 -17.75
C SER A 648 13.52 -8.21 -16.82
N SER A 649 12.69 -9.24 -16.89
CA SER A 649 12.97 -10.56 -16.31
C SER A 649 12.81 -11.67 -17.33
N PHE A 650 13.66 -12.69 -17.21
CA PHE A 650 13.73 -13.85 -18.08
C PHE A 650 13.77 -15.12 -17.22
N ASP A 651 12.69 -15.90 -17.27
CA ASP A 651 12.59 -17.17 -16.55
C ASP A 651 13.02 -18.31 -17.46
N LEU A 652 14.04 -19.05 -17.02
CA LEU A 652 14.61 -20.22 -17.65
C LEU A 652 14.22 -21.44 -16.84
N LEU A 653 13.42 -22.34 -17.43
CA LEU A 653 13.17 -23.66 -16.86
C LEU A 653 14.45 -24.48 -16.93
N THR A 654 14.84 -25.09 -15.82
CA THR A 654 16.01 -25.96 -15.74
C THR A 654 15.59 -27.43 -15.71
N GLU A 655 16.18 -28.24 -16.58
CA GLU A 655 16.01 -29.69 -16.56
C GLU A 655 17.37 -30.37 -16.39
N SER A 656 17.49 -31.22 -15.36
CA SER A 656 18.71 -31.99 -15.12
C SER A 656 18.94 -33.01 -16.25
N GLU A 657 20.16 -33.11 -16.78
CA GLU A 657 20.48 -34.02 -17.88
C GLU A 657 20.39 -35.52 -17.52
N ASN A 658 20.18 -35.90 -16.25
CA ASN A 658 20.28 -37.29 -15.76
C ASN A 658 18.95 -37.93 -15.28
N VAL A 659 17.81 -37.66 -15.95
CA VAL A 659 16.62 -38.50 -15.74
C VAL A 659 16.56 -39.63 -16.78
N ILE A 660 17.39 -40.66 -16.60
CA ILE A 660 17.03 -41.98 -17.10
C ILE A 660 15.85 -42.44 -16.24
N LYS A 661 14.62 -42.18 -16.68
CA LYS A 661 13.45 -42.87 -16.12
C LYS A 661 13.64 -44.36 -16.38
N MET A 662 14.13 -45.11 -15.39
CA MET A 662 14.15 -46.58 -15.49
C MET A 662 12.70 -47.04 -15.73
N PRO A 663 12.41 -47.75 -16.83
CA PRO A 663 11.08 -48.28 -17.03
C PRO A 663 10.80 -49.31 -15.94
N ILE A 664 9.65 -49.18 -15.28
CA ILE A 664 9.13 -50.16 -14.32
C ILE A 664 9.03 -51.48 -15.08
N SER A 665 9.95 -52.42 -14.81
CA SER A 665 9.92 -53.73 -15.43
C SER A 665 8.86 -54.58 -14.71
N ASP A 666 7.66 -54.61 -15.27
CA ASP A 666 6.70 -55.68 -15.00
C ASP A 666 7.25 -57.00 -15.55
N SER A 667 7.81 -57.86 -14.69
CA SER A 667 7.83 -59.31 -14.93
C SER A 667 8.36 -60.10 -13.73
N TYR A 668 7.54 -60.25 -12.69
CA TYR A 668 7.57 -61.47 -11.88
C TYR A 668 6.67 -62.52 -12.53
N LYS A 669 7.18 -63.22 -13.55
CA LYS A 669 6.68 -64.55 -13.94
C LYS A 669 7.78 -65.57 -13.64
N LYS A 670 7.75 -66.09 -12.40
CA LYS A 670 8.44 -67.34 -12.07
C LYS A 670 7.63 -68.50 -12.65
N THR A 671 8.12 -69.03 -13.76
CA THR A 671 7.90 -70.43 -14.16
C THR A 671 9.07 -71.25 -13.66
N SER A 672 8.79 -72.23 -12.78
CA SER A 672 9.59 -73.45 -12.70
C SER A 672 8.63 -74.63 -12.55
N THR A 673 8.64 -75.44 -13.59
CA THR A 673 8.04 -76.77 -13.71
C THR A 673 8.92 -77.84 -13.05
N MET A 674 8.24 -78.93 -12.64
CA MET A 674 8.67 -80.19 -12.02
C MET A 674 8.91 -80.16 -10.52
#